data_AF-A0A955NFJ2-F1
#
_entry.id   AF-A0A955NFJ2-F1
#
_cell.length_a   1.000
_cell.length_b   1.000
_cell.length_c   1.000
_cell.angle_alpha   90.00
_cell.angle_beta   90.00
_cell.angle_gamma   90.00
#
_symmetry.space_group_name_H-M   'P 1'
#
loop_
_entity.id
_entity.type
_entity.pdbx_description
1 polymer ?
#
loop_
_entity_poly.entity_id
_entity_poly.type
_entity_poly.pdbx_seq_one_letter_code
_entity_poly.pdbx_strand_id
1 'polypeptide(L)'
;MKGFLLFVICLFAAVSSTSLPATSKEADGLVYGFWPKNPASVDESNQWKYAVLTDRYALCVSVIDGGINGFEPLTPAGSAALEEKSMDLPEALPPLKTSIWIEIGDRRYRLTQAGQDPLQPNRPAWHGLRLIEGGNQLQHFKLIHLVFTDDKGEILEGLHATLEFACWSDVVACTLHYESMTDHDMLNRHSEIRIGVDFVSDASGVCQLKSDSPQLMKVRYPKTKSRVLVKPVDQGMGFEDVQPNRGSLVYSRGSLPAYEPQAISFLMIPEEPESKGALEKVLTSAEVQIGLNEVEGEESSVRIWSRFDPTLWAHRVTIEGPNDPWENEAYQIVTTNRAVEAVDTHLLVERIAGRNQGFASITGTSAYLANSATEEPKGTPIQVSKNWHDSTDWIHAVTRLHVPPGIVRDTSLHFVFAQWEGIPAVSHAQLCLIAYLVNQQWDQVALGSFGENITYDPNFCLGRSFIDDIRPMLVTSMNPASKRWGWTVNVGGCDFLVTETKKEGEVEGNSKERNLPQASRTHYRRIGPVLSEVEYESDYLDGKVHQEATTYSWRSNDYFRAVFHLRLNVVEEVELSRLAFFQLGADRYNDNVNGSMAMGNNGGLVDHWSPPLGGWSYSRSRQALTGDQPWIAFLDAKTDEPRYEHAAWPNRVMVLRDWKGTLNGASVGPYYSVYGTDNGPPAALAEISPPPDIKILLPGDSIEAWIEIAVVPQKEEDYYGENEGLKSVLSKATEAGDLCLYVSNSRPEKVEAIQGELVREYLPVIECKGNQAEVQLTGGSGYYPIVFTGLDRCGSMILEQRVGDDWVPLKSPEEKKHLRQTNLNPDTGKWEFAYSLELFPHKALHLRLGPTHDASP
;
A
#
# COMPACT_ATOMS: atom_id res chain seq x y z
N MET A 1 -33.85 -60.79 -32.83
CA MET A 1 -34.60 -60.48 -31.59
C MET A 1 -33.59 -59.87 -30.63
N LYS A 2 -33.68 -58.60 -30.23
CA LYS A 2 -34.61 -58.02 -29.23
C LYS A 2 -34.52 -58.68 -27.84
N GLY A 3 -34.08 -57.91 -26.84
CA GLY A 3 -34.64 -57.94 -25.47
C GLY A 3 -33.69 -58.15 -24.30
N PHE A 4 -33.38 -57.05 -23.56
CA PHE A 4 -33.36 -56.87 -22.08
C PHE A 4 -32.90 -58.03 -21.15
N LEU A 5 -32.18 -57.78 -20.04
CA LEU A 5 -32.46 -56.77 -19.00
C LEU A 5 -31.20 -56.30 -18.25
N LEU A 6 -31.26 -55.08 -17.70
CA LEU A 6 -30.26 -54.43 -16.84
C LEU A 6 -30.11 -55.08 -15.45
N PHE A 7 -28.90 -54.98 -14.88
CA PHE A 7 -28.73 -54.55 -13.48
C PHE A 7 -27.41 -53.76 -13.35
N VAL A 8 -27.49 -52.53 -12.85
CA VAL A 8 -26.33 -51.64 -12.67
C VAL A 8 -25.99 -51.60 -11.18
N ILE A 9 -24.71 -51.81 -10.84
CA ILE A 9 -24.17 -51.56 -9.51
C ILE A 9 -23.26 -50.34 -9.63
N CYS A 10 -23.66 -49.24 -9.00
CA CYS A 10 -22.83 -48.04 -8.89
C CYS A 10 -21.75 -48.28 -7.81
N LEU A 11 -20.48 -48.32 -8.20
CA LEU A 11 -19.39 -48.10 -7.25
C LEU A 11 -19.20 -46.58 -7.07
N PHE A 12 -19.51 -46.09 -5.87
CA PHE A 12 -18.96 -44.82 -5.42
C PHE A 12 -17.47 -45.00 -5.17
N ALA A 13 -16.63 -44.39 -6.02
CA ALA A 13 -15.23 -44.18 -5.68
C ALA A 13 -15.16 -43.02 -4.68
N ALA A 14 -14.69 -43.31 -3.46
CA ALA A 14 -14.41 -42.26 -2.49
C ALA A 14 -13.28 -41.39 -3.03
N VAL A 15 -13.54 -40.09 -3.20
CA VAL A 15 -12.52 -39.10 -3.51
C VAL A 15 -11.69 -38.92 -2.24
N SER A 16 -10.48 -39.46 -2.25
CA SER A 16 -9.48 -39.19 -1.23
C SER A 16 -9.11 -37.71 -1.24
N SER A 17 -8.89 -37.15 -0.06
CA SER A 17 -8.40 -35.79 0.15
C SER A 17 -7.06 -35.60 -0.55
N THR A 18 -7.09 -35.11 -1.79
CA THR A 18 -5.88 -34.61 -2.45
C THR A 18 -5.42 -33.37 -1.70
N SER A 19 -4.30 -33.49 -0.99
CA SER A 19 -3.49 -32.36 -0.55
C SER A 19 -3.42 -31.32 -1.67
N LEU A 20 -3.70 -30.06 -1.36
CA LEU A 20 -3.45 -28.95 -2.29
C LEU A 20 -2.04 -29.12 -2.86
N PRO A 21 -1.85 -29.16 -4.19
CA PRO A 21 -0.51 -29.22 -4.75
C PRO A 21 0.24 -27.98 -4.25
N ALA A 22 1.44 -28.19 -3.73
CA ALA A 22 2.29 -27.09 -3.27
C ALA A 22 2.40 -26.05 -4.38
N THR A 23 1.93 -24.84 -4.11
CA THR A 23 1.93 -23.73 -5.06
C THR A 23 3.36 -23.53 -5.55
N SER A 24 3.49 -23.39 -6.87
CA SER A 24 4.79 -23.33 -7.54
C SER A 24 5.62 -22.15 -7.04
N LYS A 25 6.95 -22.34 -7.02
CA LYS A 25 8.00 -21.38 -6.60
C LYS A 25 8.09 -20.06 -7.37
N GLU A 26 7.07 -19.66 -8.12
CA GLU A 26 6.99 -18.29 -8.65
C GLU A 26 6.56 -17.40 -7.48
N ALA A 27 7.46 -16.53 -7.01
CA ALA A 27 7.11 -15.50 -6.05
C ALA A 27 5.94 -14.68 -6.61
N ASP A 28 4.95 -14.36 -5.79
CA ASP A 28 3.78 -13.57 -6.21
C ASP A 28 4.29 -12.24 -6.78
N GLY A 29 4.13 -12.05 -8.10
CA GLY A 29 4.89 -11.06 -8.85
C GLY A 29 4.63 -9.63 -8.39
N LEU A 30 5.53 -9.13 -7.55
CA LEU A 30 5.48 -7.83 -6.90
C LEU A 30 5.48 -6.70 -7.93
N VAL A 31 4.75 -5.64 -7.62
CA VAL A 31 4.64 -4.42 -8.44
C VAL A 31 4.88 -3.21 -7.56
N TYR A 32 5.75 -2.31 -8.02
CA TYR A 32 6.04 -1.02 -7.38
C TYR A 32 5.91 0.10 -8.40
N GLY A 33 5.09 1.11 -8.13
CA GLY A 33 5.08 2.37 -8.86
C GLY A 33 5.67 3.51 -8.03
N PHE A 34 6.65 4.23 -8.57
CA PHE A 34 7.38 5.25 -7.83
C PHE A 34 7.91 6.38 -8.71
N TRP A 35 8.34 7.47 -8.07
CA TRP A 35 9.02 8.59 -8.72
C TRP A 35 10.54 8.50 -8.48
N PRO A 36 11.38 8.20 -9.49
CA PRO A 36 12.84 8.08 -9.33
C PRO A 36 13.50 9.34 -8.73
N LYS A 37 12.92 10.52 -8.96
CA LYS A 37 13.22 11.78 -8.29
C LYS A 37 11.93 12.37 -7.75
N ASN A 38 11.95 12.94 -6.54
CA ASN A 38 10.74 13.46 -5.91
C ASN A 38 10.10 14.57 -6.78
N PRO A 39 8.83 14.44 -7.22
CA PRO A 39 8.23 15.34 -8.20
C PRO A 39 8.06 16.78 -7.68
N ALA A 40 7.99 16.99 -6.36
CA ALA A 40 7.94 18.30 -5.72
C ALA A 40 9.33 18.96 -5.52
N SER A 41 10.42 18.24 -5.79
CA SER A 41 11.81 18.75 -5.74
C SER A 41 12.44 19.04 -7.10
N VAL A 42 11.85 18.51 -8.18
CA VAL A 42 12.41 18.53 -9.54
C VAL A 42 12.03 19.83 -10.25
N ASP A 43 13.04 20.50 -10.82
CA ASP A 43 12.89 21.69 -11.66
C ASP A 43 12.05 21.40 -12.93
N GLU A 44 11.38 22.43 -13.46
CA GLU A 44 10.48 22.35 -14.63
C GLU A 44 11.21 21.94 -15.93
N SER A 45 12.54 21.82 -15.90
CA SER A 45 13.44 21.48 -17.01
C SER A 45 13.42 20.00 -17.46
N ASN A 46 12.21 19.46 -17.63
CA ASN A 46 11.91 18.30 -18.48
C ASN A 46 12.17 16.89 -17.89
N GLN A 47 11.98 16.69 -16.57
CA GLN A 47 12.40 15.46 -15.87
C GLN A 47 11.32 14.60 -15.17
N TRP A 48 10.03 14.97 -15.18
CA TRP A 48 9.00 14.15 -14.51
C TRP A 48 8.71 12.84 -15.25
N LYS A 49 9.25 11.75 -14.69
CA LYS A 49 9.06 10.38 -15.17
C LYS A 49 8.52 9.53 -14.02
N TYR A 50 7.49 8.74 -14.29
CA TYR A 50 6.95 7.76 -13.35
C TYR A 50 7.46 6.37 -13.75
N ALA A 51 7.96 5.64 -12.76
CA ALA A 51 8.53 4.31 -12.93
C ALA A 51 7.56 3.24 -12.42
N VAL A 52 7.56 2.08 -13.09
CA VAL A 52 7.01 0.84 -12.55
C VAL A 52 8.08 -0.24 -12.61
N LEU A 53 8.35 -0.90 -11.49
CA LEU A 53 9.26 -2.03 -11.38
C LEU A 53 8.49 -3.28 -10.90
N THR A 54 8.77 -4.42 -11.51
CA THR A 54 8.22 -5.73 -11.13
C THR A 54 9.31 -6.80 -11.14
N ASP A 55 8.99 -8.03 -10.71
CA ASP A 55 9.87 -9.20 -10.83
C ASP A 55 10.23 -9.55 -12.30
N ARG A 56 9.42 -9.08 -13.26
CA ARG A 56 9.45 -9.48 -14.69
C ARG A 56 9.70 -8.35 -15.68
N TYR A 57 9.57 -7.09 -15.30
CA TYR A 57 9.94 -5.95 -16.14
C TYR A 57 10.14 -4.66 -15.34
N ALA A 58 10.79 -3.69 -15.99
CA ALA A 58 10.74 -2.29 -15.60
C ALA A 58 10.19 -1.44 -16.75
N LEU A 59 9.42 -0.41 -16.41
CA LEU A 59 8.77 0.55 -17.30
C LEU A 59 9.04 1.97 -16.79
N CYS A 60 9.28 2.90 -17.72
CA CYS A 60 9.39 4.32 -17.42
C CYS A 60 8.50 5.13 -18.38
N VAL A 61 7.59 5.93 -17.83
CA VAL A 61 6.65 6.79 -18.58
C VAL A 61 6.95 8.27 -18.28
N SER A 62 7.13 9.08 -19.33
CA SER A 62 7.20 10.53 -19.19
C SER A 62 5.81 11.11 -18.97
N VAL A 63 5.68 11.95 -17.95
CA VAL A 63 4.43 12.66 -17.64
C VAL A 63 4.26 13.90 -18.51
N ILE A 64 5.31 14.31 -19.22
CA ILE A 64 5.37 15.53 -20.03
C ILE A 64 4.85 15.30 -21.45
N ASP A 65 5.10 14.14 -22.04
CA ASP A 65 4.66 13.78 -23.41
C ASP A 65 3.85 12.47 -23.49
N GLY A 66 3.60 11.82 -22.35
CA GLY A 66 2.91 10.53 -22.27
C GLY A 66 3.66 9.36 -22.90
N GLY A 67 4.90 9.57 -23.37
CA GLY A 67 5.71 8.53 -23.98
C GLY A 67 6.22 7.53 -22.94
N ILE A 68 6.15 6.25 -23.28
CA ILE A 68 7.09 5.28 -22.72
C ILE A 68 8.48 5.71 -23.18
N ASN A 69 9.45 5.78 -22.26
CA ASN A 69 10.83 6.17 -22.58
C ASN A 69 11.83 5.03 -22.36
N GLY A 70 11.47 4.05 -21.52
CA GLY A 70 12.24 2.85 -21.28
C GLY A 70 11.30 1.69 -20.95
N PHE A 71 11.65 0.50 -21.43
CA PHE A 71 11.04 -0.76 -21.01
C PHE A 71 12.11 -1.84 -21.09
N GLU A 72 12.19 -2.73 -20.10
CA GLU A 72 13.02 -3.93 -20.16
C GLU A 72 12.33 -5.11 -19.48
N PRO A 73 12.17 -6.28 -20.14
CA PRO A 73 11.81 -7.52 -19.46
C PRO A 73 13.01 -8.02 -18.66
N LEU A 74 12.76 -8.26 -17.37
CA LEU A 74 13.72 -8.63 -16.34
C LEU A 74 13.62 -10.12 -15.99
N THR A 75 14.58 -10.55 -15.18
CA THR A 75 14.48 -11.74 -14.33
C THR A 75 14.46 -11.27 -12.87
N PRO A 76 14.10 -12.10 -11.88
CA PRO A 76 14.11 -11.69 -10.47
C PRO A 76 15.46 -11.10 -10.00
N ALA A 77 16.58 -11.66 -10.45
CA ALA A 77 17.91 -11.12 -10.17
C ALA A 77 18.21 -9.80 -10.90
N GLY A 78 17.60 -9.57 -12.07
CA GLY A 78 17.66 -8.29 -12.78
C GLY A 78 16.79 -7.21 -12.13
N SER A 79 15.66 -7.59 -11.53
CA SER A 79 14.78 -6.70 -10.77
C SER A 79 15.50 -6.16 -9.53
N ALA A 80 16.04 -7.04 -8.67
CA ALA A 80 16.82 -6.62 -7.50
C ALA A 80 18.02 -5.71 -7.86
N ALA A 81 18.72 -5.99 -8.98
CA ALA A 81 19.84 -5.17 -9.43
C ALA A 81 19.45 -3.79 -10.02
N LEU A 82 18.16 -3.59 -10.35
CA LEU A 82 17.60 -2.28 -10.72
C LEU A 82 16.91 -1.60 -9.53
N GLU A 83 16.48 -2.36 -8.52
CA GLU A 83 15.97 -1.86 -7.26
C GLU A 83 17.04 -1.09 -6.47
N GLU A 84 18.28 -1.58 -6.47
CA GLU A 84 19.50 -0.88 -6.01
C GLU A 84 19.83 0.41 -6.78
N LYS A 85 19.14 0.68 -7.90
CA LYS A 85 19.39 1.81 -8.84
C LYS A 85 18.11 2.51 -9.27
N SER A 86 17.09 2.44 -8.41
CA SER A 86 15.74 2.96 -8.64
C SER A 86 15.71 4.40 -9.14
N MET A 87 16.55 5.28 -8.56
CA MET A 87 16.65 6.68 -8.96
C MET A 87 17.20 6.89 -10.37
N ASP A 88 18.14 6.05 -10.81
CA ASP A 88 18.79 6.10 -12.13
C ASP A 88 18.05 5.23 -13.16
N LEU A 89 16.94 4.59 -12.78
CA LEU A 89 16.18 3.68 -13.62
C LEU A 89 15.86 4.26 -15.01
N PRO A 90 15.41 5.53 -15.16
CA PRO A 90 15.09 6.08 -16.47
C PRO A 90 16.27 6.19 -17.45
N GLU A 91 17.49 6.26 -16.93
CA GLU A 91 18.74 6.32 -17.68
C GLU A 91 19.38 4.92 -17.83
N ALA A 92 19.10 4.01 -16.91
CA ALA A 92 19.53 2.61 -16.95
C ALA A 92 18.78 1.78 -17.99
N LEU A 93 17.48 2.05 -18.21
CA LEU A 93 16.65 1.26 -19.10
C LEU A 93 17.05 1.41 -20.59
N PRO A 94 17.09 0.29 -21.34
CA PRO A 94 17.11 0.29 -22.80
C PRO A 94 16.07 1.26 -23.42
N PRO A 95 16.46 2.10 -24.40
CA PRO A 95 15.55 3.03 -25.02
C PRO A 95 14.52 2.27 -25.88
N LEU A 96 13.28 2.29 -25.41
CA LEU A 96 12.08 2.01 -26.21
C LEU A 96 11.16 3.20 -26.04
N LYS A 97 11.08 4.03 -27.08
CA LYS A 97 10.27 5.25 -27.08
C LYS A 97 8.93 5.02 -27.76
N THR A 98 7.84 5.48 -27.17
CA THR A 98 6.55 5.58 -27.86
C THR A 98 6.19 7.03 -28.17
N SER A 99 5.58 7.26 -29.33
CA SER A 99 4.99 8.56 -29.70
C SER A 99 3.60 8.34 -30.29
N ILE A 100 2.58 8.85 -29.59
CA ILE A 100 1.17 8.73 -29.97
C ILE A 100 0.85 9.83 -30.99
N TRP A 101 0.05 9.52 -32.00
CA TRP A 101 -0.36 10.47 -33.04
C TRP A 101 -1.77 10.21 -33.57
N ILE A 102 -2.36 11.25 -34.17
CA ILE A 102 -3.66 11.24 -34.84
C ILE A 102 -3.51 11.90 -36.22
N GLU A 103 -3.93 11.22 -37.28
CA GLU A 103 -3.99 11.74 -38.65
C GLU A 103 -5.44 12.05 -39.04
N ILE A 104 -5.63 13.24 -39.63
CA ILE A 104 -6.91 13.75 -40.11
C ILE A 104 -6.70 14.35 -41.50
N GLY A 105 -7.09 13.62 -42.54
CA GLY A 105 -6.69 13.94 -43.91
C GLY A 105 -5.17 13.92 -44.06
N ASP A 106 -4.59 14.98 -44.63
CA ASP A 106 -3.15 15.09 -44.88
C ASP A 106 -2.34 15.64 -43.68
N ARG A 107 -2.97 15.86 -42.51
CA ARG A 107 -2.30 16.40 -41.31
C ARG A 107 -2.11 15.32 -40.26
N ARG A 108 -0.90 15.20 -39.72
CA ARG A 108 -0.56 14.36 -38.55
C ARG A 108 -0.27 15.24 -37.34
N TYR A 109 -1.01 15.02 -36.26
CA TYR A 109 -0.79 15.64 -34.96
C TYR A 109 -0.14 14.61 -34.01
N ARG A 110 0.95 14.97 -33.35
CA ARG A 110 1.63 14.14 -32.34
C ARG A 110 1.28 14.61 -30.94
N LEU A 111 1.19 13.69 -29.99
CA LEU A 111 1.16 14.03 -28.57
C LEU A 111 2.48 14.71 -28.20
N THR A 112 2.41 15.96 -27.75
CA THR A 112 3.59 16.79 -27.43
C THR A 112 3.54 17.38 -26.03
N GLN A 113 2.38 17.36 -25.38
CA GLN A 113 2.22 17.71 -23.96
C GLN A 113 1.20 16.76 -23.33
N ALA A 114 1.47 16.36 -22.09
CA ALA A 114 0.60 15.65 -21.17
C ALA A 114 0.86 16.20 -19.75
N GLY A 115 -0.01 15.87 -18.80
CA GLY A 115 0.14 16.23 -17.38
C GLY A 115 -0.16 17.70 -17.05
N GLN A 116 0.39 18.62 -17.84
CA GLN A 116 0.27 20.06 -17.66
C GLN A 116 -1.13 20.57 -18.00
N ASP A 117 -1.86 21.06 -17.01
CA ASP A 117 -3.17 21.71 -17.21
C ASP A 117 -3.00 23.01 -18.04
N PRO A 118 -3.57 23.11 -19.25
CA PRO A 118 -3.47 24.32 -20.07
C PRO A 118 -4.25 25.51 -19.50
N LEU A 119 -5.19 25.28 -18.57
CA LEU A 119 -5.92 26.34 -17.86
C LEU A 119 -5.21 26.79 -16.58
N GLN A 120 -4.25 26.00 -16.08
CA GLN A 120 -3.46 26.28 -14.88
C GLN A 120 -1.96 26.06 -15.16
N PRO A 121 -1.34 26.85 -16.07
CA PRO A 121 0.05 26.66 -16.49
C PRO A 121 1.09 26.82 -15.37
N ASN A 122 0.70 27.39 -14.22
CA ASN A 122 1.55 27.53 -13.04
C ASN A 122 1.51 26.29 -12.11
N ARG A 123 0.71 25.26 -12.41
CA ARG A 123 0.75 23.98 -11.68
C ARG A 123 1.73 23.03 -12.36
N PRO A 124 2.65 22.37 -11.63
CA PRO A 124 3.56 21.39 -12.23
C PRO A 124 2.85 20.24 -12.95
N ALA A 125 3.39 19.80 -14.09
CA ALA A 125 2.76 18.77 -14.93
C ALA A 125 2.58 17.42 -14.24
N TRP A 126 3.37 17.10 -13.21
CA TRP A 126 3.21 15.87 -12.43
C TRP A 126 1.84 15.74 -11.76
N HIS A 127 1.15 16.86 -11.49
CA HIS A 127 -0.23 16.84 -10.98
C HIS A 127 -1.20 16.13 -11.93
N GLY A 128 -0.91 16.08 -13.24
CA GLY A 128 -1.74 15.40 -14.22
C GLY A 128 -1.43 13.92 -14.41
N LEU A 129 -0.51 13.33 -13.62
CA LEU A 129 -0.55 11.89 -13.35
C LEU A 129 -1.56 11.64 -12.24
N ARG A 130 -2.56 10.81 -12.52
CA ARG A 130 -3.57 10.34 -11.57
C ARG A 130 -3.32 8.89 -11.19
N LEU A 131 -2.97 8.65 -9.93
CA LEU A 131 -2.89 7.32 -9.35
C LEU A 131 -4.29 6.85 -8.93
N ILE A 132 -4.73 5.69 -9.41
CA ILE A 132 -6.04 5.13 -9.11
C ILE A 132 -5.83 4.03 -8.06
N GLU A 133 -5.17 2.94 -8.44
CA GLU A 133 -4.71 1.86 -7.56
C GLU A 133 -3.18 1.78 -7.50
N GLY A 134 -2.64 1.52 -6.31
CA GLY A 134 -1.22 1.22 -6.11
C GLY A 134 -0.99 0.18 -5.01
N GLY A 135 -0.02 -0.69 -5.23
CA GLY A 135 0.37 -1.77 -4.32
C GLY A 135 0.96 -2.98 -5.04
N ASN A 136 1.21 -4.04 -4.27
CA ASN A 136 2.01 -5.20 -4.66
C ASN A 136 1.46 -6.06 -5.83
N GLN A 137 0.27 -5.79 -6.37
CA GLN A 137 -0.38 -6.61 -7.41
C GLN A 137 -0.65 -5.84 -8.70
N LEU A 138 -1.10 -4.58 -8.57
CA LEU A 138 -1.46 -3.71 -9.68
C LEU A 138 -1.02 -2.29 -9.39
N GLN A 139 -0.29 -1.71 -10.33
CA GLN A 139 -0.11 -0.26 -10.43
C GLN A 139 -0.97 0.28 -11.58
N HIS A 140 -2.01 1.05 -11.27
CA HIS A 140 -2.91 1.65 -12.26
C HIS A 140 -2.92 3.16 -12.14
N PHE A 141 -2.53 3.84 -13.22
CA PHE A 141 -2.45 5.29 -13.28
C PHE A 141 -2.84 5.83 -14.65
N LYS A 142 -3.16 7.13 -14.69
CA LYS A 142 -3.71 7.82 -15.85
C LYS A 142 -3.14 9.21 -16.02
N LEU A 143 -2.60 9.51 -17.19
CA LEU A 143 -2.19 10.84 -17.61
C LEU A 143 -3.38 11.59 -18.20
N ILE A 144 -3.56 12.84 -17.78
CA ILE A 144 -4.58 13.76 -18.28
C ILE A 144 -3.96 14.98 -18.97
N HIS A 145 -4.79 15.87 -19.52
CA HIS A 145 -4.36 17.10 -20.22
C HIS A 145 -3.46 16.83 -21.44
N LEU A 146 -3.80 15.82 -22.25
CA LEU A 146 -3.08 15.49 -23.47
C LEU A 146 -3.34 16.55 -24.55
N VAL A 147 -2.27 17.08 -25.13
CA VAL A 147 -2.30 18.05 -26.24
C VAL A 147 -1.56 17.48 -27.44
N PHE A 148 -2.26 17.42 -28.57
CA PHE A 148 -1.73 16.96 -29.85
C PHE A 148 -1.43 18.17 -30.74
N THR A 149 -0.22 18.27 -31.31
CA THR A 149 0.19 19.35 -32.23
C THR A 149 0.75 18.81 -33.54
N ASP A 150 0.55 19.54 -34.64
CA ASP A 150 1.16 19.19 -35.94
C ASP A 150 2.61 19.69 -36.10
N ASP A 151 3.17 19.52 -37.29
CA ASP A 151 4.55 19.91 -37.63
C ASP A 151 4.81 21.43 -37.59
N LYS A 152 3.75 22.25 -37.47
CA LYS A 152 3.82 23.71 -37.30
C LYS A 152 3.54 24.16 -35.86
N GLY A 153 3.19 23.22 -34.97
CA GLY A 153 2.75 23.50 -33.60
C GLY A 153 1.28 23.91 -33.50
N GLU A 154 0.45 23.71 -34.53
CA GLU A 154 -0.99 23.94 -34.43
C GLU A 154 -1.66 22.81 -33.63
N ILE A 155 -2.41 23.18 -32.58
CA ILE A 155 -3.10 22.25 -31.69
C ILE A 155 -4.30 21.60 -32.40
N LEU A 156 -4.53 20.31 -32.14
CA LEU A 156 -5.76 19.61 -32.50
C LEU A 156 -6.90 20.01 -31.56
N GLU A 157 -7.62 21.07 -31.92
CA GLU A 157 -8.80 21.54 -31.19
C GLU A 157 -9.95 20.52 -31.22
N GLY A 158 -10.82 20.58 -30.20
CA GLY A 158 -12.02 19.75 -30.12
C GLY A 158 -11.80 18.30 -29.68
N LEU A 159 -10.59 17.94 -29.22
CA LEU A 159 -10.29 16.62 -28.69
C LEU A 159 -10.08 16.68 -27.17
N HIS A 160 -10.78 15.82 -26.43
CA HIS A 160 -10.42 15.46 -25.05
C HIS A 160 -9.79 14.07 -25.06
N ALA A 161 -8.61 13.91 -24.46
CA ALA A 161 -7.88 12.65 -24.45
C ALA A 161 -7.13 12.43 -23.13
N THR A 162 -6.98 11.15 -22.77
CA THR A 162 -6.25 10.68 -21.57
C THR A 162 -5.56 9.35 -21.87
N LEU A 163 -4.39 9.11 -21.26
CA LEU A 163 -3.61 7.89 -21.46
C LEU A 163 -3.53 7.09 -20.15
N GLU A 164 -3.92 5.83 -20.19
CA GLU A 164 -4.07 4.97 -19.03
C GLU A 164 -3.12 3.77 -19.12
N PHE A 165 -2.55 3.40 -17.97
CA PHE A 165 -1.64 2.28 -17.81
C PHE A 165 -2.11 1.40 -16.64
N ALA A 166 -2.41 0.14 -16.92
CA ALA A 166 -2.63 -0.89 -15.89
C ALA A 166 -1.46 -1.89 -15.94
N CYS A 167 -0.67 -1.92 -14.88
CA CYS A 167 0.60 -2.64 -14.79
C CYS A 167 0.49 -3.79 -13.78
N TRP A 168 0.35 -5.01 -14.30
CA TRP A 168 0.53 -6.27 -13.55
C TRP A 168 1.93 -6.80 -13.81
N SER A 169 2.45 -7.69 -12.96
CA SER A 169 3.76 -8.32 -13.16
C SER A 169 3.92 -9.05 -14.51
N ASP A 170 2.86 -9.65 -15.06
CA ASP A 170 2.93 -10.39 -16.34
C ASP A 170 2.38 -9.65 -17.58
N VAL A 171 1.79 -8.47 -17.44
CA VAL A 171 1.27 -7.67 -18.56
C VAL A 171 1.09 -6.19 -18.18
N VAL A 172 1.46 -5.30 -19.12
CA VAL A 172 1.03 -3.90 -19.12
C VAL A 172 -0.05 -3.71 -20.18
N ALA A 173 -1.23 -3.24 -19.77
CA ALA A 173 -2.23 -2.68 -20.68
C ALA A 173 -2.02 -1.16 -20.79
N CYS A 174 -1.96 -0.66 -22.02
CA CYS A 174 -1.86 0.77 -22.32
C CYS A 174 -3.06 1.18 -23.19
N THR A 175 -3.85 2.13 -22.70
CA THR A 175 -5.11 2.56 -23.33
C THR A 175 -5.14 4.07 -23.53
N LEU A 176 -5.28 4.51 -24.79
CA LEU A 176 -5.61 5.89 -25.12
C LEU A 176 -7.14 6.02 -25.14
N HIS A 177 -7.70 6.76 -24.19
CA HIS A 177 -9.10 7.19 -24.23
C HIS A 177 -9.20 8.54 -24.91
N TYR A 178 -10.18 8.72 -25.79
CA TYR A 178 -10.37 9.96 -26.55
C TYR A 178 -11.85 10.20 -26.88
N GLU A 179 -12.22 11.48 -26.97
CA GLU A 179 -13.59 11.95 -27.19
C GLU A 179 -13.56 13.25 -28.01
N SER A 180 -14.47 13.37 -28.99
CA SER A 180 -14.67 14.61 -29.74
C SER A 180 -15.60 15.54 -28.96
N MET A 181 -15.14 16.74 -28.61
CA MET A 181 -15.83 17.71 -27.76
C MET A 181 -16.69 18.71 -28.53
N THR A 182 -16.85 18.54 -29.85
CA THR A 182 -17.52 19.52 -30.71
C THR A 182 -18.27 18.86 -31.87
N ASP A 183 -19.44 19.42 -32.23
CA ASP A 183 -20.19 19.02 -33.44
C ASP A 183 -19.54 19.52 -34.75
N HIS A 184 -18.61 20.46 -34.61
CA HIS A 184 -17.74 21.06 -35.63
C HIS A 184 -16.28 20.63 -35.41
N ASP A 185 -15.33 20.72 -36.33
CA ASP A 185 -15.43 20.91 -37.78
C ASP A 185 -14.53 19.89 -38.53
N MET A 186 -13.43 19.44 -37.89
CA MET A 186 -12.40 18.53 -38.44
C MET A 186 -12.64 17.04 -38.13
N LEU A 187 -12.84 16.67 -36.86
CA LEU A 187 -12.94 15.27 -36.39
C LEU A 187 -14.19 14.53 -36.94
N ASN A 188 -15.23 15.27 -37.30
CA ASN A 188 -16.53 14.71 -37.68
C ASN A 188 -16.77 14.72 -39.21
N ARG A 189 -15.94 15.44 -39.98
CA ARG A 189 -16.12 15.63 -41.45
C ARG A 189 -15.18 14.82 -42.33
N HIS A 190 -14.09 14.28 -41.78
CA HIS A 190 -13.17 13.45 -42.53
C HIS A 190 -13.69 12.00 -42.64
N SER A 191 -13.54 11.41 -43.82
CA SER A 191 -13.99 10.03 -44.10
C SER A 191 -13.11 8.96 -43.47
N GLU A 192 -11.87 9.31 -43.12
CA GLU A 192 -10.93 8.45 -42.41
C GLU A 192 -10.14 9.28 -41.39
N ILE A 193 -9.98 8.71 -40.20
CA ILE A 193 -9.09 9.16 -39.13
C ILE A 193 -8.23 7.98 -38.74
N ARG A 194 -6.93 8.20 -38.61
CA ARG A 194 -5.97 7.16 -38.21
C ARG A 194 -5.35 7.55 -36.89
N ILE A 195 -5.38 6.66 -35.92
CA ILE A 195 -4.73 6.87 -34.62
C ILE A 195 -3.62 5.85 -34.53
N GLY A 196 -2.43 6.26 -34.09
CA GLY A 196 -1.30 5.36 -34.02
C GLY A 196 -0.32 5.63 -32.90
N VAL A 197 0.47 4.59 -32.60
CA VAL A 197 1.58 4.62 -31.66
C VAL A 197 2.83 4.19 -32.42
N ASP A 198 3.73 5.14 -32.65
CA ASP A 198 5.06 4.83 -33.16
C ASP A 198 5.91 4.26 -32.02
N PHE A 199 6.55 3.12 -32.25
CA PHE A 199 7.57 2.53 -31.38
C PHE A 199 8.93 2.76 -32.04
N VAL A 200 9.88 3.34 -31.30
CA VAL A 200 11.22 3.68 -31.80
C VAL A 200 12.30 3.18 -30.85
N SER A 201 13.34 2.56 -31.42
CA SER A 201 14.57 2.16 -30.75
C SER A 201 15.73 2.98 -31.29
N ASP A 202 16.32 3.82 -30.43
CA ASP A 202 17.44 4.70 -30.81
C ASP A 202 18.78 3.93 -30.88
N ALA A 203 18.84 2.69 -30.38
CA ALA A 203 20.06 1.92 -30.19
C ALA A 203 19.99 0.56 -30.93
N SER A 204 20.54 0.52 -32.15
CA SER A 204 20.44 -0.58 -33.12
C SER A 204 20.99 -1.96 -32.69
N GLY A 205 21.60 -2.06 -31.51
CA GLY A 205 22.05 -3.31 -30.88
C GLY A 205 21.46 -3.61 -29.50
N VAL A 206 20.65 -2.72 -28.92
CA VAL A 206 20.08 -2.89 -27.57
C VAL A 206 18.61 -3.30 -27.61
N CYS A 207 17.85 -2.79 -28.58
CA CYS A 207 16.43 -3.07 -28.77
C CYS A 207 16.13 -3.21 -30.28
N GLN A 208 15.49 -4.30 -30.69
CA GLN A 208 15.17 -4.60 -32.11
C GLN A 208 13.71 -4.98 -32.30
N LEU A 209 13.03 -4.31 -33.22
CA LEU A 209 11.63 -4.53 -33.56
C LEU A 209 11.50 -5.56 -34.69
N LYS A 210 10.53 -6.47 -34.58
CA LYS A 210 10.17 -7.43 -35.62
C LYS A 210 8.68 -7.71 -35.61
N SER A 211 8.00 -7.54 -36.74
CA SER A 211 6.65 -8.08 -36.93
C SER A 211 6.73 -9.60 -37.16
N ASP A 212 5.91 -10.34 -36.42
CA ASP A 212 5.62 -11.75 -36.72
C ASP A 212 4.27 -11.89 -37.44
N SER A 213 3.35 -10.94 -37.25
CA SER A 213 2.12 -10.78 -38.04
C SER A 213 1.62 -9.32 -37.96
N PRO A 214 0.58 -8.93 -38.74
CA PRO A 214 -0.09 -7.64 -38.56
C PRO A 214 -0.71 -7.44 -37.18
N GLN A 215 -0.84 -8.52 -36.39
CA GLN A 215 -1.43 -8.55 -35.06
C GLN A 215 -0.41 -8.82 -33.95
N LEU A 216 0.90 -8.90 -34.26
CA LEU A 216 1.93 -9.16 -33.25
C LEU A 216 3.29 -8.59 -33.68
N MET A 217 3.80 -7.66 -32.87
CA MET A 217 5.19 -7.19 -32.93
C MET A 217 5.97 -7.73 -31.74
N LYS A 218 7.25 -8.05 -31.97
CA LYS A 218 8.21 -8.45 -30.94
C LYS A 218 9.30 -7.40 -30.84
N VAL A 219 9.49 -6.87 -29.64
CA VAL A 219 10.64 -6.03 -29.28
C VAL A 219 11.66 -6.95 -28.61
N ARG A 220 12.85 -7.09 -29.17
CA ARG A 220 13.89 -8.02 -28.72
C ARG A 220 15.04 -7.26 -28.09
N TYR A 221 15.58 -7.76 -26.98
CA TYR A 221 16.68 -7.17 -26.24
C TYR A 221 17.92 -8.07 -26.43
N PRO A 222 18.83 -7.80 -27.38
CA PRO A 222 19.86 -8.77 -27.76
C PRO A 222 20.88 -9.09 -26.65
N LYS A 223 21.05 -8.17 -25.68
CA LYS A 223 21.96 -8.35 -24.53
C LYS A 223 21.44 -9.41 -23.56
N THR A 224 20.20 -9.24 -23.07
CA THR A 224 19.52 -10.14 -22.13
C THR A 224 18.93 -11.37 -22.82
N LYS A 225 18.68 -11.28 -24.14
CA LYS A 225 17.88 -12.20 -24.97
C LYS A 225 16.38 -12.22 -24.64
N SER A 226 15.90 -11.35 -23.75
CA SER A 226 14.48 -11.22 -23.43
C SER A 226 13.73 -10.51 -24.57
N ARG A 227 12.39 -10.54 -24.51
CA ARG A 227 11.53 -9.87 -25.50
C ARG A 227 10.25 -9.34 -24.86
N VAL A 228 9.69 -8.28 -25.45
CA VAL A 228 8.32 -7.84 -25.22
C VAL A 228 7.48 -8.25 -26.42
N LEU A 229 6.30 -8.80 -26.15
CA LEU A 229 5.27 -9.04 -27.15
C LEU A 229 4.28 -7.88 -27.10
N VAL A 230 4.15 -7.14 -28.21
CA VAL A 230 3.20 -6.03 -28.33
C VAL A 230 2.00 -6.51 -29.13
N LYS A 231 0.81 -6.49 -28.52
CA LYS A 231 -0.44 -7.02 -29.08
C LYS A 231 -1.54 -5.95 -29.05
N PRO A 232 -2.08 -5.47 -30.18
CA PRO A 232 -3.34 -4.70 -30.17
C PRO A 232 -4.46 -5.50 -29.51
N VAL A 233 -5.30 -4.85 -28.72
CA VAL A 233 -6.53 -5.47 -28.20
C VAL A 233 -7.67 -5.28 -29.20
N ASP A 234 -7.86 -4.05 -29.69
CA ASP A 234 -9.02 -3.68 -30.50
C ASP A 234 -9.00 -4.24 -31.92
N GLN A 235 -10.19 -4.62 -32.40
CA GLN A 235 -10.36 -5.13 -33.75
C GLN A 235 -10.11 -4.02 -34.78
N GLY A 236 -9.30 -4.34 -35.79
CA GLY A 236 -8.93 -3.39 -36.85
C GLY A 236 -7.65 -2.60 -36.57
N MET A 237 -7.08 -2.66 -35.36
CA MET A 237 -5.76 -2.10 -35.09
C MET A 237 -4.66 -3.10 -35.50
N GLY A 238 -3.60 -2.64 -36.16
CA GLY A 238 -2.55 -3.51 -36.69
C GLY A 238 -1.20 -2.82 -36.92
N PHE A 239 -0.15 -3.61 -37.10
CA PHE A 239 1.21 -3.11 -37.28
C PHE A 239 1.54 -2.74 -38.73
N GLU A 240 2.06 -1.53 -38.92
CA GLU A 240 2.56 -0.96 -40.17
C GLU A 240 4.05 -0.56 -40.04
N ASP A 241 4.73 -0.41 -41.19
CA ASP A 241 6.10 0.13 -41.31
C ASP A 241 7.17 -0.48 -40.38
N VAL A 242 6.99 -1.74 -39.96
CA VAL A 242 7.89 -2.41 -39.01
C VAL A 242 9.24 -2.73 -39.64
N GLN A 243 10.25 -1.98 -39.19
CA GLN A 243 11.67 -2.07 -39.50
C GLN A 243 12.46 -2.45 -38.24
N PRO A 244 13.76 -2.78 -38.33
CA PRO A 244 14.53 -3.27 -37.16
C PRO A 244 14.56 -2.33 -35.94
N ASN A 245 14.30 -1.04 -36.11
CA ASN A 245 14.36 -0.03 -35.05
C ASN A 245 13.13 0.90 -34.98
N ARG A 246 12.10 0.68 -35.80
CA ARG A 246 10.85 1.44 -35.76
C ARG A 246 9.67 0.60 -36.22
N GLY A 247 8.47 0.89 -35.74
CA GLY A 247 7.22 0.31 -36.24
C GLY A 247 6.03 1.03 -35.64
N SER A 248 4.93 1.09 -36.38
CA SER A 248 3.74 1.83 -35.95
C SER A 248 2.58 0.86 -35.72
N LEU A 249 1.91 0.97 -34.58
CA LEU A 249 0.64 0.30 -34.33
C LEU A 249 -0.48 1.28 -34.70
N VAL A 250 -1.31 0.97 -35.69
CA VAL A 250 -2.24 1.92 -36.32
C VAL A 250 -3.66 1.37 -36.33
N TYR A 251 -4.62 2.23 -36.01
CA TYR A 251 -6.05 1.99 -36.08
C TYR A 251 -6.70 3.02 -37.01
N SER A 252 -7.28 2.55 -38.13
CA SER A 252 -8.10 3.39 -39.03
C SER A 252 -9.58 3.25 -38.69
N ARG A 253 -10.28 4.39 -38.65
CA ARG A 253 -11.74 4.47 -38.48
C ARG A 253 -12.36 5.54 -39.36
N GLY A 254 -13.68 5.51 -39.52
CA GLY A 254 -14.45 6.64 -40.04
C GLY A 254 -14.53 7.80 -39.04
N SER A 255 -15.46 8.73 -39.29
CA SER A 255 -15.71 9.91 -38.44
C SER A 255 -15.76 9.61 -36.94
N LEU A 256 -15.32 10.58 -36.14
CA LEU A 256 -15.55 10.56 -34.70
C LEU A 256 -16.95 11.13 -34.40
N PRO A 257 -17.82 10.40 -33.68
CA PRO A 257 -19.02 10.98 -33.11
C PRO A 257 -18.66 11.97 -31.99
N ALA A 258 -19.41 13.06 -31.87
CA ALA A 258 -19.25 14.05 -30.81
C ALA A 258 -19.85 13.52 -29.49
N TYR A 259 -19.15 13.80 -28.39
CA TYR A 259 -19.53 13.41 -27.01
C TYR A 259 -19.79 11.89 -26.83
N GLU A 260 -19.09 11.07 -27.63
CA GLU A 260 -19.05 9.63 -27.50
C GLU A 260 -17.61 9.22 -27.15
N PRO A 261 -17.33 8.85 -25.88
CA PRO A 261 -16.02 8.35 -25.47
C PRO A 261 -15.63 7.10 -26.25
N GLN A 262 -14.36 7.03 -26.65
CA GLN A 262 -13.76 5.92 -27.38
C GLN A 262 -12.43 5.55 -26.72
N ALA A 263 -11.93 4.34 -26.99
CA ALA A 263 -10.63 3.89 -26.53
C ALA A 263 -9.93 3.06 -27.61
N ILE A 264 -8.60 3.07 -27.60
CA ILE A 264 -7.77 2.04 -28.24
C ILE A 264 -6.72 1.54 -27.25
N SER A 265 -6.48 0.23 -27.23
CA SER A 265 -5.65 -0.44 -26.24
C SER A 265 -4.66 -1.41 -26.88
N PHE A 266 -3.46 -1.48 -26.32
CA PHE A 266 -2.49 -2.52 -26.64
C PHE A 266 -1.81 -3.06 -25.38
N LEU A 267 -1.38 -4.31 -25.46
CA LEU A 267 -0.66 -5.00 -24.40
C LEU A 267 0.84 -4.98 -24.68
N MET A 268 1.63 -4.88 -23.62
CA MET A 268 3.05 -5.20 -23.60
C MET A 268 3.27 -6.35 -22.63
N ILE A 269 3.61 -7.52 -23.16
CA ILE A 269 3.79 -8.76 -22.37
C ILE A 269 5.30 -9.08 -22.31
N PRO A 270 5.95 -9.02 -21.15
CA PRO A 270 7.34 -9.44 -20.97
C PRO A 270 7.49 -10.96 -21.17
N GLU A 271 8.58 -11.36 -21.81
CA GLU A 271 8.92 -12.78 -22.00
C GLU A 271 10.44 -12.98 -21.90
N GLU A 272 10.84 -13.77 -20.89
CA GLU A 272 12.23 -14.15 -20.66
C GLU A 272 12.82 -15.01 -21.80
N PRO A 273 14.16 -15.12 -21.92
CA PRO A 273 14.83 -15.82 -23.02
C PRO A 273 14.39 -17.27 -23.24
N GLU A 274 14.07 -17.98 -22.15
CA GLU A 274 13.68 -19.40 -22.16
C GLU A 274 12.17 -19.60 -22.01
N SER A 275 11.43 -18.54 -21.66
CA SER A 275 9.98 -18.56 -21.56
C SER A 275 9.32 -18.72 -22.93
N LYS A 276 8.21 -19.45 -22.93
CA LYS A 276 7.35 -19.73 -24.07
C LYS A 276 5.90 -19.72 -23.63
N GLY A 277 5.03 -19.23 -24.50
CA GLY A 277 3.59 -19.23 -24.27
C GLY A 277 3.12 -18.11 -23.33
N ALA A 278 3.95 -17.12 -23.00
CA ALA A 278 3.52 -15.96 -22.20
C ALA A 278 2.29 -15.27 -22.81
N LEU A 279 2.30 -15.06 -24.14
CA LEU A 279 1.13 -14.56 -24.88
C LEU A 279 -0.10 -15.48 -24.75
N GLU A 280 0.09 -16.80 -24.81
CA GLU A 280 -1.02 -17.74 -24.73
C GLU A 280 -1.63 -17.73 -23.33
N LYS A 281 -0.81 -17.81 -22.28
CA LYS A 281 -1.23 -17.66 -20.88
C LYS A 281 -2.01 -16.36 -20.63
N VAL A 282 -1.48 -15.21 -21.06
CA VAL A 282 -2.10 -13.90 -20.89
C VAL A 282 -3.41 -13.75 -21.68
N LEU A 283 -3.54 -14.40 -22.85
CA LEU A 283 -4.79 -14.42 -23.60
C LEU A 283 -5.83 -15.39 -23.01
N THR A 284 -5.40 -16.56 -22.53
CA THR A 284 -6.29 -17.53 -21.88
C THR A 284 -6.80 -17.04 -20.52
N SER A 285 -6.06 -16.19 -19.80
CA SER A 285 -6.53 -15.60 -18.54
C SER A 285 -7.82 -14.79 -18.71
N ALA A 286 -8.01 -14.14 -19.87
CA ALA A 286 -9.23 -13.41 -20.23
C ALA A 286 -10.44 -14.31 -20.59
N GLU A 287 -10.22 -15.60 -20.86
CA GLU A 287 -11.28 -16.56 -21.21
C GLU A 287 -11.91 -17.23 -19.98
N VAL A 288 -11.34 -17.02 -18.79
CA VAL A 288 -11.90 -17.52 -17.52
C VAL A 288 -13.25 -16.84 -17.27
N GLN A 289 -14.21 -17.56 -16.68
CA GLN A 289 -15.46 -16.97 -16.21
C GLN A 289 -15.46 -16.92 -14.68
N ILE A 290 -15.61 -15.74 -14.10
CA ILE A 290 -15.67 -15.53 -12.65
C ILE A 290 -17.04 -14.98 -12.28
N GLY A 291 -17.65 -15.51 -11.22
CA GLY A 291 -18.87 -14.98 -10.64
C GLY A 291 -18.84 -15.03 -9.11
N LEU A 292 -19.64 -14.19 -8.48
CA LEU A 292 -19.75 -14.07 -7.02
C LEU A 292 -21.17 -14.44 -6.56
N ASN A 293 -21.25 -15.18 -5.45
CA ASN A 293 -22.47 -15.52 -4.73
C ASN A 293 -22.35 -15.01 -3.29
N GLU A 294 -23.34 -14.27 -2.79
CA GLU A 294 -23.45 -14.02 -1.35
C GLU A 294 -23.58 -15.34 -0.58
N VAL A 295 -22.84 -15.49 0.51
CA VAL A 295 -22.82 -16.74 1.30
C VAL A 295 -24.13 -16.98 2.07
N GLU A 296 -24.91 -15.92 2.35
CA GLU A 296 -26.15 -16.00 3.16
C GLU A 296 -27.46 -16.05 2.33
N GLY A 297 -27.39 -16.27 1.02
CA GLY A 297 -28.57 -16.38 0.15
C GLY A 297 -29.00 -17.83 -0.14
N GLU A 298 -30.31 -18.08 -0.34
CA GLU A 298 -30.82 -19.39 -0.79
C GLU A 298 -30.05 -19.92 -2.02
N GLU A 299 -29.61 -21.18 -1.95
CA GLU A 299 -28.84 -21.84 -3.00
C GLU A 299 -29.60 -21.90 -4.33
N SER A 300 -29.02 -21.40 -5.43
CA SER A 300 -29.05 -22.06 -6.77
C SER A 300 -28.55 -21.22 -7.96
N SER A 301 -28.26 -19.93 -7.83
CA SER A 301 -27.82 -19.10 -8.97
C SER A 301 -26.61 -18.20 -8.69
N VAL A 302 -25.78 -18.01 -9.73
CA VAL A 302 -24.70 -17.01 -9.70
C VAL A 302 -25.34 -15.63 -9.81
N ARG A 303 -25.16 -14.80 -8.77
CA ARG A 303 -25.85 -13.50 -8.65
C ARG A 303 -25.15 -12.41 -9.48
N ILE A 304 -23.82 -12.37 -9.46
CA ILE A 304 -23.02 -11.36 -10.17
C ILE A 304 -21.94 -12.07 -10.99
N TRP A 305 -21.84 -11.77 -12.29
CA TRP A 305 -20.76 -12.25 -13.15
C TRP A 305 -19.77 -11.12 -13.43
N SER A 306 -18.48 -11.45 -13.46
CA SER A 306 -17.45 -10.50 -13.89
C SER A 306 -17.63 -10.11 -15.35
N ARG A 307 -17.33 -8.86 -15.67
CA ARG A 307 -16.98 -8.44 -17.03
C ARG A 307 -15.47 -8.46 -17.16
N PHE A 308 -14.92 -9.06 -18.21
CA PHE A 308 -13.51 -8.84 -18.53
C PHE A 308 -13.32 -7.42 -19.05
N ASP A 309 -12.45 -6.66 -18.39
CA ASP A 309 -12.09 -5.29 -18.74
C ASP A 309 -10.72 -5.30 -19.44
N PRO A 310 -10.67 -5.01 -20.76
CA PRO A 310 -9.42 -5.03 -21.51
C PRO A 310 -8.47 -3.87 -21.21
N THR A 311 -8.96 -2.77 -20.60
CA THR A 311 -8.12 -1.61 -20.26
C THR A 311 -7.34 -1.87 -18.98
N LEU A 312 -7.93 -2.65 -18.07
CA LEU A 312 -7.29 -3.20 -16.88
C LEU A 312 -6.55 -4.52 -17.14
N TRP A 313 -6.93 -5.26 -18.19
CA TRP A 313 -6.61 -6.68 -18.38
C TRP A 313 -6.99 -7.57 -17.18
N ALA A 314 -8.21 -7.38 -16.67
CA ALA A 314 -8.72 -8.08 -15.49
C ALA A 314 -10.23 -8.36 -15.55
N HIS A 315 -10.67 -9.36 -14.78
CA HIS A 315 -12.08 -9.58 -14.50
C HIS A 315 -12.55 -8.55 -13.46
N ARG A 316 -13.40 -7.61 -13.86
CA ARG A 316 -14.03 -6.64 -12.96
C ARG A 316 -15.39 -7.15 -12.51
N VAL A 317 -15.62 -7.15 -11.20
CA VAL A 317 -16.93 -7.40 -10.58
C VAL A 317 -17.30 -6.17 -9.77
N THR A 318 -18.42 -5.53 -10.08
CA THR A 318 -18.96 -4.42 -9.27
C THR A 318 -20.00 -4.96 -8.30
N ILE A 319 -19.88 -4.60 -7.01
CA ILE A 319 -20.80 -4.92 -5.93
C ILE A 319 -21.40 -3.62 -5.39
N GLU A 320 -22.74 -3.58 -5.32
CA GLU A 320 -23.50 -2.55 -4.62
C GLU A 320 -24.11 -3.18 -3.36
N GLY A 321 -24.03 -2.50 -2.22
CA GLY A 321 -24.57 -3.01 -0.95
C GLY A 321 -24.98 -1.90 0.01
N PRO A 322 -25.77 -2.22 1.05
CA PRO A 322 -25.99 -1.30 2.17
C PRO A 322 -24.64 -0.93 2.81
N ASN A 323 -24.60 0.20 3.48
CA ASN A 323 -23.40 0.71 4.14
C ASN A 323 -23.61 0.66 5.66
N ASP A 324 -23.54 -0.55 6.22
CA ASP A 324 -23.37 -0.74 7.66
C ASP A 324 -21.91 -1.16 7.93
N PRO A 325 -21.09 -0.32 8.58
CA PRO A 325 -19.71 -0.69 8.91
C PRO A 325 -19.61 -1.84 9.93
N TRP A 326 -20.70 -2.22 10.60
CA TRP A 326 -20.74 -3.33 11.56
C TRP A 326 -20.99 -4.70 10.92
N GLU A 327 -21.44 -4.75 9.66
CA GLU A 327 -21.76 -5.99 8.94
C GLU A 327 -20.63 -6.34 7.95
N ASN A 328 -19.85 -7.38 8.28
CA ASN A 328 -18.82 -7.90 7.39
C ASN A 328 -19.45 -8.72 6.25
N GLU A 329 -18.86 -8.68 5.05
CA GLU A 329 -19.42 -9.27 3.84
C GLU A 329 -18.63 -10.50 3.38
N ALA A 330 -19.33 -11.53 2.90
CA ALA A 330 -18.71 -12.75 2.38
C ALA A 330 -19.35 -13.21 1.06
N TYR A 331 -18.50 -13.45 0.07
CA TYR A 331 -18.88 -13.87 -1.29
C TYR A 331 -18.14 -15.13 -1.71
N GLN A 332 -18.84 -16.22 -1.99
CA GLN A 332 -18.24 -17.39 -2.66
C GLN A 332 -17.87 -17.02 -4.10
N ILE A 333 -16.62 -17.27 -4.47
CA ILE A 333 -16.11 -17.15 -5.83
C ILE A 333 -16.40 -18.44 -6.58
N VAL A 334 -17.06 -18.32 -7.73
CA VAL A 334 -17.29 -19.39 -8.69
C VAL A 334 -16.44 -19.12 -9.92
N THR A 335 -15.46 -19.97 -10.20
CA THR A 335 -14.63 -19.86 -11.40
C THR A 335 -14.94 -20.99 -12.39
N THR A 336 -14.85 -20.69 -13.68
CA THR A 336 -14.89 -21.68 -14.77
C THR A 336 -13.72 -21.46 -15.70
N ASN A 337 -12.79 -22.41 -15.75
CA ASN A 337 -11.69 -22.47 -16.70
C ASN A 337 -11.96 -23.61 -17.71
N ARG A 338 -11.94 -23.27 -19.00
CA ARG A 338 -12.19 -24.22 -20.10
C ARG A 338 -10.90 -24.79 -20.72
N ALA A 339 -9.74 -24.26 -20.35
CA ALA A 339 -8.46 -24.82 -20.73
C ALA A 339 -8.24 -26.18 -20.04
N VAL A 340 -7.29 -26.95 -20.57
CA VAL A 340 -6.88 -28.24 -20.00
C VAL A 340 -5.81 -28.11 -18.91
N GLU A 341 -5.25 -26.91 -18.74
CA GLU A 341 -4.25 -26.55 -17.72
C GLU A 341 -4.80 -25.46 -16.79
N ALA A 342 -4.19 -25.30 -15.62
CA ALA A 342 -4.52 -24.22 -14.70
C ALA A 342 -4.09 -22.87 -15.28
N VAL A 343 -4.86 -21.82 -14.96
CA VAL A 343 -4.69 -20.48 -15.52
C VAL A 343 -4.66 -19.48 -14.38
N ASP A 344 -3.61 -18.67 -14.33
CA ASP A 344 -3.60 -17.49 -13.46
C ASP A 344 -4.38 -16.37 -14.14
N THR A 345 -5.25 -15.69 -13.40
CA THR A 345 -6.03 -14.55 -13.92
C THR A 345 -6.21 -13.46 -12.87
N HIS A 346 -6.51 -12.24 -13.32
CA HIS A 346 -6.64 -11.06 -12.47
C HIS A 346 -8.11 -10.80 -12.14
N LEU A 347 -8.40 -10.57 -10.86
CA LEU A 347 -9.72 -10.19 -10.36
C LEU A 347 -9.62 -8.83 -9.66
N LEU A 348 -10.45 -7.89 -10.09
CA LEU A 348 -10.75 -6.65 -9.38
C LEU A 348 -12.21 -6.70 -8.92
N VAL A 349 -12.43 -6.69 -7.62
CA VAL A 349 -13.76 -6.52 -7.02
C VAL A 349 -13.89 -5.07 -6.58
N GLU A 350 -14.74 -4.35 -7.30
CA GLU A 350 -15.11 -2.97 -7.03
C GLU A 350 -16.35 -2.97 -6.13
N ARG A 351 -16.25 -2.44 -4.92
CA ARG A 351 -17.38 -2.17 -4.05
C ARG A 351 -17.65 -0.68 -4.04
N ILE A 352 -18.84 -0.27 -4.48
CA ILE A 352 -19.28 1.14 -4.50
C ILE A 352 -20.37 1.41 -3.47
N ALA A 353 -20.53 2.68 -3.10
CA ALA A 353 -21.68 3.11 -2.33
C ALA A 353 -22.98 3.01 -3.15
N GLY A 354 -24.06 2.55 -2.51
CA GLY A 354 -25.41 2.60 -3.11
C GLY A 354 -25.85 4.04 -3.38
N ARG A 355 -26.56 4.27 -4.51
CA ARG A 355 -26.93 5.63 -4.97
C ARG A 355 -27.55 6.49 -3.87
N ASN A 356 -26.98 7.69 -3.66
CA ASN A 356 -27.35 8.69 -2.65
C ASN A 356 -27.07 8.29 -1.19
N GLN A 357 -26.11 7.42 -0.92
CA GLN A 357 -25.57 7.15 0.41
C GLN A 357 -24.03 7.35 0.37
N GLY A 358 -23.46 7.93 1.43
CA GLY A 358 -22.00 7.96 1.59
C GLY A 358 -21.49 6.65 2.19
N PHE A 359 -20.21 6.33 2.00
CA PHE A 359 -19.61 5.03 2.34
C PHE A 359 -18.94 5.05 3.72
N ALA A 360 -19.74 5.02 4.79
CA ALA A 360 -19.25 5.02 6.18
C ALA A 360 -18.16 3.97 6.47
N SER A 361 -18.20 2.78 5.85
CA SER A 361 -17.17 1.75 6.11
C SER A 361 -15.82 1.99 5.42
N ILE A 362 -15.71 2.91 4.46
CA ILE A 362 -14.52 3.04 3.59
C ILE A 362 -13.21 3.35 4.34
N THR A 363 -13.29 4.09 5.45
CA THR A 363 -12.12 4.51 6.23
C THR A 363 -11.36 3.33 6.85
N GLY A 364 -12.04 2.21 7.13
CA GLY A 364 -11.41 0.99 7.61
C GLY A 364 -11.91 -0.22 6.84
N THR A 365 -11.05 -0.85 6.04
CA THR A 365 -11.43 -2.06 5.27
C THR A 365 -10.22 -2.95 5.03
N SER A 366 -10.32 -4.20 5.49
CA SER A 366 -9.44 -5.30 5.09
C SER A 366 -10.19 -6.27 4.19
N ALA A 367 -9.48 -7.02 3.35
CA ALA A 367 -10.05 -8.12 2.57
C ALA A 367 -9.14 -9.36 2.61
N TYR A 368 -9.73 -10.56 2.54
CA TYR A 368 -8.98 -11.82 2.49
C TYR A 368 -9.73 -12.91 1.73
N LEU A 369 -9.00 -13.90 1.20
CA LEU A 369 -9.57 -15.13 0.66
C LEU A 369 -9.58 -16.24 1.71
N ALA A 370 -10.68 -16.98 1.78
CA ALA A 370 -10.89 -18.13 2.66
C ALA A 370 -11.30 -19.39 1.88
N ASN A 371 -11.20 -20.54 2.52
CA ASN A 371 -11.82 -21.77 2.04
C ASN A 371 -13.34 -21.73 2.28
N SER A 372 -14.17 -21.90 1.24
CA SER A 372 -15.63 -21.74 1.36
C SER A 372 -16.34 -22.75 2.26
N ALA A 373 -15.74 -23.90 2.58
CA ALA A 373 -16.35 -24.93 3.41
C ALA A 373 -15.98 -24.79 4.90
N THR A 374 -14.78 -24.29 5.19
CA THR A 374 -14.19 -24.24 6.55
C THR A 374 -13.97 -22.82 7.07
N GLU A 375 -14.14 -21.81 6.21
CA GLU A 375 -13.85 -20.40 6.47
C GLU A 375 -12.37 -20.10 6.85
N GLU A 376 -11.48 -21.09 6.73
CA GLU A 376 -10.05 -20.91 7.02
C GLU A 376 -9.39 -19.93 6.01
N PRO A 377 -8.73 -18.85 6.48
CA PRO A 377 -8.06 -17.89 5.61
C PRO A 377 -6.86 -18.53 4.86
N LYS A 378 -6.86 -18.41 3.52
CA LYS A 378 -5.89 -19.07 2.61
C LYS A 378 -4.50 -18.42 2.58
N GLY A 379 -4.42 -17.12 2.86
CA GLY A 379 -3.18 -16.34 2.82
C GLY A 379 -2.81 -15.73 1.46
N THR A 380 -3.60 -15.99 0.40
CA THR A 380 -3.43 -15.34 -0.91
C THR A 380 -3.52 -13.81 -0.76
N PRO A 381 -2.56 -13.04 -1.30
CA PRO A 381 -2.58 -11.59 -1.21
C PRO A 381 -3.82 -10.95 -1.83
N ILE A 382 -4.33 -9.91 -1.18
CA ILE A 382 -5.28 -8.95 -1.75
C ILE A 382 -4.72 -7.56 -1.53
N GLN A 383 -4.57 -6.79 -2.61
CA GLN A 383 -4.32 -5.36 -2.56
C GLN A 383 -5.66 -4.62 -2.39
N VAL A 384 -5.70 -3.62 -1.51
CA VAL A 384 -6.88 -2.78 -1.30
C VAL A 384 -6.52 -1.32 -1.61
N SER A 385 -7.29 -0.73 -2.52
CA SER A 385 -7.26 0.68 -2.89
C SER A 385 -8.64 1.30 -2.67
N LYS A 386 -8.73 2.59 -2.34
CA LYS A 386 -10.02 3.24 -2.00
C LYS A 386 -10.04 4.74 -2.26
N ASN A 387 -11.23 5.31 -2.50
CA ASN A 387 -11.43 6.76 -2.65
C ASN A 387 -12.82 7.20 -2.12
N TRP A 388 -12.87 8.33 -1.41
CA TRP A 388 -14.10 9.03 -0.98
C TRP A 388 -14.08 10.54 -1.30
N HIS A 389 -13.14 10.96 -2.15
CA HIS A 389 -12.92 12.34 -2.56
C HIS A 389 -13.60 12.64 -3.91
N ASP A 390 -13.84 11.61 -4.73
CA ASP A 390 -14.65 11.71 -5.95
C ASP A 390 -16.15 11.68 -5.62
N SER A 391 -16.96 12.03 -6.60
CA SER A 391 -18.42 11.97 -6.62
C SER A 391 -19.04 10.60 -6.34
N THR A 392 -18.24 9.52 -6.33
CA THR A 392 -18.67 8.15 -5.99
C THR A 392 -17.59 7.50 -5.13
N ASP A 393 -17.94 7.16 -3.89
CA ASP A 393 -17.05 6.43 -2.98
C ASP A 393 -16.87 4.98 -3.45
N TRP A 394 -15.62 4.49 -3.46
CA TRP A 394 -15.29 3.13 -3.91
C TRP A 394 -14.14 2.47 -3.14
N ILE A 395 -14.16 1.14 -3.09
CA ILE A 395 -13.08 0.25 -2.62
C ILE A 395 -12.82 -0.77 -3.72
N HIS A 396 -11.57 -0.90 -4.14
CA HIS A 396 -11.13 -1.93 -5.08
C HIS A 396 -10.27 -2.96 -4.35
N ALA A 397 -10.74 -4.22 -4.32
CA ALA A 397 -9.99 -5.38 -3.85
C ALA A 397 -9.41 -6.12 -5.06
N VAL A 398 -8.09 -6.15 -5.17
CA VAL A 398 -7.35 -6.66 -6.33
C VAL A 398 -6.55 -7.90 -5.93
N THR A 399 -6.66 -8.99 -6.70
CA THR A 399 -5.94 -10.24 -6.44
C THR A 399 -5.71 -11.06 -7.72
N ARG A 400 -4.67 -11.89 -7.71
CA ARG A 400 -4.37 -12.88 -8.76
C ARG A 400 -4.89 -14.25 -8.32
N LEU A 401 -5.75 -14.86 -9.12
CA LEU A 401 -6.37 -16.16 -8.85
C LEU A 401 -5.74 -17.26 -9.69
N HIS A 402 -5.26 -18.32 -9.04
CA HIS A 402 -4.85 -19.56 -9.69
C HIS A 402 -6.06 -20.46 -9.91
N VAL A 403 -6.52 -20.61 -11.16
CA VAL A 403 -7.78 -21.29 -11.50
C VAL A 403 -7.52 -22.63 -12.21
N PRO A 404 -7.74 -23.78 -11.53
CA PRO A 404 -7.56 -25.08 -12.16
C PRO A 404 -8.69 -25.40 -13.18
N PRO A 405 -8.49 -26.37 -14.09
CA PRO A 405 -9.48 -26.74 -15.10
C PRO A 405 -10.85 -27.12 -14.54
N GLY A 406 -11.91 -26.74 -15.27
CA GLY A 406 -13.29 -27.05 -14.90
C GLY A 406 -13.98 -25.94 -14.11
N ILE A 407 -14.88 -26.31 -13.19
CA ILE A 407 -15.67 -25.37 -12.38
C ILE A 407 -15.30 -25.56 -10.90
N VAL A 408 -14.96 -24.47 -10.22
CA VAL A 408 -14.48 -24.46 -8.82
C VAL A 408 -15.34 -23.54 -7.96
N ARG A 409 -15.50 -23.88 -6.67
CA ARG A 409 -16.29 -23.14 -5.65
C ARG A 409 -15.70 -23.24 -4.23
N ASP A 410 -14.38 -23.41 -4.15
CA ASP A 410 -13.67 -23.68 -2.89
C ASP A 410 -13.18 -22.42 -2.17
N THR A 411 -13.38 -21.25 -2.78
CA THR A 411 -12.80 -19.96 -2.37
C THR A 411 -13.90 -18.95 -2.11
N SER A 412 -13.87 -18.28 -0.95
CA SER A 412 -14.70 -17.09 -0.68
C SER A 412 -13.83 -15.86 -0.44
N LEU A 413 -14.27 -14.73 -0.97
CA LEU A 413 -13.77 -13.39 -0.64
C LEU A 413 -14.55 -12.88 0.58
N HIS A 414 -13.83 -12.29 1.53
CA HIS A 414 -14.42 -11.64 2.70
C HIS A 414 -13.91 -10.21 2.82
N PHE A 415 -14.81 -9.27 3.09
CA PHE A 415 -14.48 -7.91 3.50
C PHE A 415 -14.74 -7.75 4.99
N VAL A 416 -13.82 -7.08 5.69
CA VAL A 416 -14.00 -6.72 7.09
C VAL A 416 -13.82 -5.23 7.32
N PHE A 417 -14.83 -4.66 7.97
CA PHE A 417 -14.99 -3.24 8.21
C PHE A 417 -14.69 -2.91 9.67
N ALA A 418 -15.70 -2.55 10.48
CA ALA A 418 -15.49 -1.98 11.79
C ALA A 418 -14.84 -2.94 12.78
N GLN A 419 -15.21 -4.23 12.76
CA GLN A 419 -14.76 -5.20 13.76
C GLN A 419 -14.50 -6.58 13.15
N TRP A 420 -13.44 -7.23 13.65
CA TRP A 420 -13.23 -8.66 13.51
C TRP A 420 -13.45 -9.30 14.88
N GLU A 421 -14.40 -10.23 15.00
CA GLU A 421 -14.66 -10.94 16.26
C GLU A 421 -14.86 -10.01 17.47
N GLY A 422 -15.71 -8.99 17.32
CA GLY A 422 -16.12 -8.07 18.40
C GLY A 422 -15.07 -7.01 18.80
N ILE A 423 -13.89 -7.00 18.18
CA ILE A 423 -12.82 -6.02 18.45
C ILE A 423 -12.51 -5.27 17.15
N PRO A 424 -12.32 -3.93 17.20
CA PRO A 424 -11.98 -3.13 16.03
C PRO A 424 -10.80 -3.68 15.22
N ALA A 425 -11.04 -3.97 13.94
CA ALA A 425 -10.05 -4.55 13.04
C ALA A 425 -9.06 -3.48 12.57
N VAL A 426 -7.77 -3.82 12.44
CA VAL A 426 -6.84 -2.90 11.76
C VAL A 426 -7.00 -3.05 10.25
N SER A 427 -6.84 -1.96 9.51
CA SER A 427 -6.65 -2.00 8.06
C SER A 427 -5.61 -0.97 7.64
N HIS A 428 -4.77 -1.28 6.65
CA HIS A 428 -3.81 -0.35 6.03
C HIS A 428 -3.89 -0.53 4.52
N ALA A 429 -4.30 0.52 3.81
CA ALA A 429 -4.61 0.46 2.38
C ALA A 429 -4.18 1.75 1.66
N GLN A 430 -4.02 1.66 0.34
CA GLN A 430 -3.74 2.82 -0.49
C GLN A 430 -5.01 3.67 -0.64
N LEU A 431 -4.89 4.96 -0.33
CA LEU A 431 -5.91 5.97 -0.46
C LEU A 431 -5.67 6.81 -1.72
N CYS A 432 -6.62 6.76 -2.65
CA CYS A 432 -6.61 7.51 -3.88
C CYS A 432 -7.12 8.94 -3.63
N LEU A 433 -6.37 9.90 -4.16
CA LEU A 433 -6.59 11.33 -3.93
C LEU A 433 -7.16 12.09 -5.12
N ILE A 434 -7.52 11.37 -6.18
CA ILE A 434 -8.26 11.94 -7.30
C ILE A 434 -9.50 12.65 -6.74
N ALA A 435 -9.66 13.92 -7.14
CA ALA A 435 -10.66 14.89 -6.69
C ALA A 435 -10.47 15.52 -5.28
N TYR A 436 -9.44 15.16 -4.51
CA TYR A 436 -9.07 15.92 -3.29
C TYR A 436 -8.30 17.21 -3.64
N LEU A 437 -6.99 17.11 -3.92
CA LEU A 437 -6.12 18.26 -4.24
C LEU A 437 -4.92 17.88 -5.13
N VAL A 438 -4.34 16.71 -4.88
CA VAL A 438 -3.20 16.11 -5.59
C VAL A 438 -3.60 14.72 -6.02
N ASN A 439 -3.14 14.21 -7.15
CA ASN A 439 -3.63 12.93 -7.70
C ASN A 439 -2.63 11.78 -7.50
N GLN A 440 -1.97 11.73 -6.34
CA GLN A 440 -0.84 10.83 -6.04
C GLN A 440 -1.19 9.79 -4.96
N GLN A 441 -0.22 8.94 -4.60
CA GLN A 441 -0.35 7.98 -3.50
C GLN A 441 -0.44 8.69 -2.15
N TRP A 442 -1.54 8.45 -1.44
CA TRP A 442 -1.61 8.51 0.02
C TRP A 442 -1.82 7.07 0.51
N ASP A 443 -1.32 6.71 1.68
CA ASP A 443 -1.74 5.50 2.38
C ASP A 443 -2.48 5.86 3.67
N GLN A 444 -3.35 4.98 4.13
CA GLN A 444 -4.15 5.23 5.32
C GLN A 444 -4.34 3.95 6.14
N VAL A 445 -4.01 4.03 7.43
CA VAL A 445 -4.29 3.00 8.43
C VAL A 445 -5.46 3.44 9.33
N ALA A 446 -6.33 2.50 9.68
CA ALA A 446 -7.44 2.71 10.61
C ALA A 446 -7.67 1.48 11.50
N LEU A 447 -8.24 1.74 12.68
CA LEU A 447 -8.64 0.75 13.66
C LEU A 447 -10.18 0.77 13.79
N GLY A 448 -10.82 -0.08 13.00
CA GLY A 448 -12.24 -0.02 12.64
C GLY A 448 -12.53 1.00 11.54
N SER A 449 -13.80 1.20 11.22
CA SER A 449 -14.25 2.07 10.12
C SER A 449 -14.91 3.34 10.64
N PHE A 450 -14.18 4.08 11.48
CA PHE A 450 -14.73 5.23 12.22
C PHE A 450 -14.09 6.57 11.85
N GLY A 451 -13.30 6.59 10.77
CA GLY A 451 -12.32 7.63 10.46
C GLY A 451 -10.94 7.00 10.20
N GLU A 452 -10.02 7.78 9.65
CA GLU A 452 -8.60 7.42 9.60
C GLU A 452 -7.96 7.46 11.00
N ASN A 453 -6.84 6.74 11.20
CA ASN A 453 -6.02 6.87 12.40
C ASN A 453 -4.61 7.37 12.12
N ILE A 454 -3.96 6.91 11.05
CA ILE A 454 -2.80 7.60 10.45
C ILE A 454 -2.96 7.68 8.93
N THR A 455 -2.58 8.80 8.33
CA THR A 455 -2.36 8.95 6.89
C THR A 455 -0.87 9.20 6.59
N TYR A 456 -0.34 8.60 5.51
CA TYR A 456 1.07 8.66 5.10
C TYR A 456 1.23 9.16 3.66
N ASP A 457 2.07 10.18 3.41
CA ASP A 457 2.38 10.73 2.08
C ASP A 457 3.81 10.35 1.67
N PRO A 458 4.06 9.17 1.05
CA PRO A 458 5.42 8.68 0.78
C PRO A 458 6.20 9.54 -0.23
N ASN A 459 5.49 10.41 -0.96
CA ASN A 459 6.04 11.25 -2.01
C ASN A 459 6.08 12.74 -1.62
N PHE A 460 5.65 13.11 -0.40
CA PHE A 460 5.45 14.51 0.02
C PHE A 460 4.64 15.34 -0.99
N CYS A 461 3.67 14.71 -1.67
CA CYS A 461 2.88 15.35 -2.71
C CYS A 461 2.04 16.54 -2.20
N LEU A 462 1.67 16.58 -0.92
CA LEU A 462 1.04 17.76 -0.29
C LEU A 462 2.04 18.76 0.31
N GLY A 463 3.34 18.45 0.32
CA GLY A 463 4.41 19.32 0.84
C GLY A 463 4.38 19.55 2.35
N ARG A 464 3.68 18.67 3.09
CA ARG A 464 3.43 18.70 4.54
C ARG A 464 4.47 17.88 5.31
N SER A 465 4.17 16.61 5.55
CA SER A 465 4.96 15.64 6.35
C SER A 465 4.89 14.26 5.70
N PHE A 466 5.74 13.32 6.13
CA PHE A 466 5.57 11.91 5.74
C PHE A 466 4.33 11.32 6.43
N ILE A 467 4.13 11.59 7.72
CA ILE A 467 2.94 11.21 8.47
C ILE A 467 2.10 12.46 8.67
N ASP A 468 0.90 12.50 8.08
CA ASP A 468 0.01 13.65 8.15
C ASP A 468 -1.03 13.50 9.26
N ASP A 469 -2.25 13.02 8.99
CA ASP A 469 -3.29 12.94 10.01
C ASP A 469 -2.91 11.90 11.07
N ILE A 470 -3.04 12.25 12.35
CA ILE A 470 -2.95 11.31 13.48
C ILE A 470 -4.18 11.49 14.34
N ARG A 471 -5.01 10.45 14.47
CA ARG A 471 -6.30 10.52 15.18
C ARG A 471 -6.45 9.46 16.27
N PRO A 472 -7.08 9.78 17.42
CA PRO A 472 -7.37 8.82 18.48
C PRO A 472 -8.52 7.89 18.09
N MET A 473 -8.72 6.88 18.91
CA MET A 473 -9.78 5.88 18.80
C MET A 473 -10.45 5.73 20.17
N LEU A 474 -11.75 5.38 20.19
CA LEU A 474 -12.58 5.19 21.39
C LEU A 474 -12.76 6.44 22.29
N VAL A 475 -12.69 7.65 21.69
CA VAL A 475 -12.91 8.93 22.39
C VAL A 475 -14.02 9.78 21.78
N THR A 476 -14.57 10.72 22.56
CA THR A 476 -15.62 11.66 22.11
C THR A 476 -15.30 12.28 20.74
N SER A 477 -16.16 12.03 19.75
CA SER A 477 -15.93 12.44 18.35
C SER A 477 -15.97 13.97 18.14
N MET A 478 -15.44 14.43 17.00
CA MET A 478 -15.50 15.84 16.58
C MET A 478 -16.86 16.27 16.03
N ASN A 479 -17.81 15.33 15.88
CA ASN A 479 -19.17 15.60 15.45
C ASN A 479 -20.10 15.64 16.69
N PRO A 480 -20.69 16.81 17.04
CA PRO A 480 -21.51 16.94 18.25
C PRO A 480 -22.81 16.12 18.20
N ALA A 481 -23.23 15.65 17.02
CA ALA A 481 -24.38 14.78 16.85
C ALA A 481 -24.10 13.30 17.15
N SER A 482 -22.83 12.86 17.13
CA SER A 482 -22.44 11.48 17.45
C SER A 482 -21.26 11.44 18.42
N LYS A 483 -21.50 11.06 19.68
CA LYS A 483 -20.44 11.02 20.70
C LYS A 483 -19.51 9.80 20.60
N ARG A 484 -19.90 8.75 19.87
CA ARG A 484 -19.15 7.49 19.75
C ARG A 484 -19.11 7.03 18.29
N TRP A 485 -18.10 6.25 17.94
CA TRP A 485 -17.98 5.57 16.64
C TRP A 485 -18.10 6.50 15.43
N GLY A 486 -17.47 7.67 15.53
CA GLY A 486 -17.41 8.64 14.45
C GLY A 486 -16.09 9.39 14.49
N TRP A 487 -15.84 10.17 13.44
CA TRP A 487 -14.59 10.90 13.22
C TRP A 487 -14.12 11.66 14.45
N THR A 488 -12.91 11.35 14.89
CA THR A 488 -12.21 12.02 15.98
C THR A 488 -11.35 13.19 15.46
N VAL A 489 -10.87 14.04 16.36
CA VAL A 489 -9.99 15.16 15.99
C VAL A 489 -8.64 14.65 15.46
N ASN A 490 -7.99 15.44 14.61
CA ASN A 490 -6.60 15.22 14.22
C ASN A 490 -5.68 15.98 15.20
N VAL A 491 -4.61 15.33 15.64
CA VAL A 491 -3.56 15.91 16.51
C VAL A 491 -2.23 16.11 15.78
N GLY A 492 -2.22 16.24 14.46
CA GLY A 492 -1.07 16.62 13.64
C GLY A 492 -0.03 15.53 13.42
N GLY A 493 0.95 15.84 12.56
CA GLY A 493 1.81 14.86 11.90
C GLY A 493 3.05 14.41 12.64
N CYS A 494 3.88 13.66 11.92
CA CYS A 494 5.22 13.16 12.28
C CYS A 494 6.08 13.05 11.00
N ASP A 495 7.39 12.81 11.15
CA ASP A 495 8.28 12.53 10.02
C ASP A 495 9.25 11.38 10.36
N PHE A 496 9.51 10.48 9.41
CA PHE A 496 10.51 9.42 9.57
C PHE A 496 11.95 9.94 9.47
N LEU A 497 12.20 10.92 8.61
CA LEU A 497 13.51 11.55 8.47
C LEU A 497 13.34 13.02 8.12
N VAL A 498 14.01 13.90 8.87
CA VAL A 498 14.12 15.32 8.55
C VAL A 498 15.57 15.63 8.28
N THR A 499 15.88 16.06 7.06
CA THR A 499 17.21 16.56 6.68
C THR A 499 17.10 17.89 5.95
N GLU A 500 18.06 18.76 6.24
CA GLU A 500 18.27 20.02 5.54
C GLU A 500 19.76 20.13 5.18
N THR A 501 20.08 20.47 3.94
CA THR A 501 21.47 20.79 3.55
C THR A 501 21.79 22.24 3.85
N LYS A 502 22.99 22.48 4.35
CA LYS A 502 23.51 23.81 4.65
C LYS A 502 23.81 24.60 3.37
N LYS A 503 23.06 25.69 3.12
CA LYS A 503 23.41 26.67 2.08
C LYS A 503 24.45 27.68 2.59
N GLU A 504 25.21 28.28 1.68
CA GLU A 504 26.28 29.22 2.03
C GLU A 504 25.71 30.49 2.72
N GLY A 505 26.09 30.70 3.98
CA GLY A 505 25.65 31.84 4.79
C GLY A 505 24.44 31.61 5.70
N GLU A 506 23.83 30.42 5.67
CA GLU A 506 22.68 30.09 6.53
C GLU A 506 23.08 29.59 7.94
N VAL A 507 22.13 29.68 8.87
CA VAL A 507 22.26 29.24 10.27
C VAL A 507 21.49 27.92 10.46
N GLU A 508 21.96 27.06 11.37
CA GLU A 508 21.35 25.77 11.75
C GLU A 508 19.82 25.92 11.97
N GLY A 509 19.01 25.08 11.29
CA GLY A 509 17.54 25.09 11.34
C GLY A 509 16.80 26.21 10.58
N ASN A 510 17.47 27.14 9.89
CA ASN A 510 16.80 28.27 9.21
C ASN A 510 16.59 28.06 7.70
N SER A 511 16.93 26.88 7.15
CA SER A 511 16.70 26.61 5.73
C SER A 511 15.23 26.23 5.53
N LYS A 512 14.57 26.81 4.53
CA LYS A 512 13.14 26.51 4.25
C LYS A 512 12.94 25.32 3.32
N GLU A 513 14.01 24.63 2.97
CA GLU A 513 14.07 23.58 1.95
C GLU A 513 14.57 22.28 2.58
N ARG A 514 13.61 21.45 3.01
CA ARG A 514 13.86 20.05 3.35
C ARG A 514 14.29 19.27 2.12
N ASN A 515 15.17 18.29 2.29
CA ASN A 515 15.37 17.26 1.27
C ASN A 515 14.19 16.28 1.32
N LEU A 516 13.58 16.00 0.16
CA LEU A 516 12.40 15.14 0.05
C LEU A 516 12.79 13.70 -0.35
N PRO A 517 12.02 12.67 0.05
CA PRO A 517 12.27 11.29 -0.33
C PRO A 517 12.15 11.09 -1.84
N GLN A 518 13.16 10.46 -2.43
CA GLN A 518 13.27 10.08 -3.83
C GLN A 518 13.12 8.56 -3.95
N ALA A 519 12.68 8.08 -5.12
CA ALA A 519 12.48 6.67 -5.41
C ALA A 519 11.59 5.92 -4.39
N SER A 520 10.64 6.62 -3.76
CA SER A 520 9.78 6.09 -2.70
C SER A 520 9.00 4.85 -3.14
N ARG A 521 9.29 3.68 -2.55
CA ARG A 521 8.56 2.42 -2.77
C ARG A 521 7.73 2.08 -1.53
N THR A 522 6.56 1.48 -1.74
CA THR A 522 5.72 0.93 -0.67
C THR A 522 5.53 -0.57 -0.86
N HIS A 523 5.76 -1.34 0.19
CA HIS A 523 5.58 -2.78 0.21
C HIS A 523 4.56 -3.21 1.27
N TYR A 524 3.40 -3.71 0.83
CA TYR A 524 2.27 -4.07 1.68
C TYR A 524 2.37 -5.54 2.15
N ARG A 525 3.25 -5.82 3.13
CA ARG A 525 3.42 -7.20 3.67
C ARG A 525 2.13 -7.71 4.31
N ARG A 526 1.42 -6.86 5.06
CA ARG A 526 0.13 -7.16 5.69
C ARG A 526 -0.77 -5.93 5.74
N ILE A 527 -2.01 -6.07 5.24
CA ILE A 527 -3.00 -4.98 5.23
C ILE A 527 -4.00 -5.01 6.40
N GLY A 528 -3.94 -6.01 7.28
CA GLY A 528 -4.98 -6.32 8.27
C GLY A 528 -5.60 -7.70 8.03
N PRO A 529 -6.61 -8.15 8.81
CA PRO A 529 -7.42 -7.46 9.82
C PRO A 529 -6.84 -7.40 11.26
N VAL A 530 -5.81 -8.20 11.56
CA VAL A 530 -5.26 -8.40 12.90
C VAL A 530 -4.02 -7.53 13.11
N LEU A 531 -3.12 -7.54 12.13
CA LEU A 531 -1.85 -6.83 12.12
C LEU A 531 -1.63 -6.23 10.73
N SER A 532 -1.39 -4.92 10.69
CA SER A 532 -0.81 -4.24 9.54
C SER A 532 0.72 -4.24 9.64
N GLU A 533 1.37 -4.36 8.50
CA GLU A 533 2.82 -4.35 8.31
C GLU A 533 3.07 -3.80 6.89
N VAL A 534 3.40 -2.51 6.80
CA VAL A 534 3.63 -1.83 5.52
C VAL A 534 4.95 -1.08 5.59
N GLU A 535 5.80 -1.31 4.60
CA GLU A 535 7.18 -0.86 4.54
C GLU A 535 7.35 0.23 3.49
N TYR A 536 8.02 1.32 3.87
CA TYR A 536 8.36 2.44 3.01
C TYR A 536 9.87 2.52 2.85
N GLU A 537 10.35 2.38 1.62
CA GLU A 537 11.75 2.57 1.27
C GLU A 537 11.90 3.88 0.52
N SER A 538 12.94 4.66 0.82
CA SER A 538 13.18 5.95 0.17
C SER A 538 14.65 6.33 0.22
N ASP A 539 15.13 6.93 -0.86
CA ASP A 539 16.45 7.53 -0.93
C ASP A 539 16.37 9.04 -0.68
N TYR A 540 17.40 9.60 -0.06
CA TYR A 540 17.52 11.03 0.19
C TYR A 540 18.85 11.55 -0.35
N LEU A 541 18.89 12.85 -0.66
CA LEU A 541 20.12 13.58 -1.00
C LEU A 541 20.83 13.03 -2.25
N ASP A 542 20.05 12.58 -3.24
CA ASP A 542 20.54 11.87 -4.41
C ASP A 542 21.27 10.55 -4.07
N GLY A 543 20.61 9.68 -3.32
CA GLY A 543 21.05 8.30 -3.07
C GLY A 543 22.13 8.15 -1.99
N LYS A 544 22.45 9.24 -1.29
CA LYS A 544 23.52 9.29 -0.28
C LYS A 544 23.07 8.78 1.08
N VAL A 545 21.77 8.79 1.33
CA VAL A 545 21.14 8.27 2.55
C VAL A 545 19.96 7.43 2.14
N HIS A 546 19.98 6.15 2.49
CA HIS A 546 18.88 5.21 2.28
C HIS A 546 18.08 5.07 3.58
N GLN A 547 16.75 5.07 3.49
CA GLN A 547 15.84 4.96 4.64
C GLN A 547 14.76 3.92 4.39
N GLU A 548 14.63 2.96 5.30
CA GLU A 548 13.54 1.99 5.37
C GLU A 548 12.70 2.31 6.62
N ALA A 549 11.37 2.35 6.48
CA ALA A 549 10.44 2.57 7.58
C ALA A 549 9.31 1.55 7.52
N THR A 550 9.38 0.49 8.34
CA THR A 550 8.29 -0.49 8.48
C THR A 550 7.29 -0.03 9.54
N THR A 551 6.05 0.16 9.13
CA THR A 551 4.93 0.62 9.96
C THR A 551 4.06 -0.55 10.40
N TYR A 552 3.61 -0.50 11.66
CA TYR A 552 2.82 -1.55 12.28
C TYR A 552 1.68 -0.94 13.12
N SER A 553 0.48 -1.50 13.00
CA SER A 553 -0.64 -1.27 13.92
C SER A 553 -1.51 -2.53 13.98
N TRP A 554 -2.32 -2.71 15.03
CA TRP A 554 -3.04 -3.96 15.26
C TRP A 554 -4.42 -3.78 15.90
N ARG A 555 -5.25 -4.81 15.69
CA ARG A 555 -6.59 -5.00 16.27
C ARG A 555 -6.54 -4.86 17.80
N SER A 556 -7.23 -3.87 18.35
CA SER A 556 -7.34 -3.56 19.78
C SER A 556 -8.67 -2.87 20.14
N ASN A 557 -9.02 -2.87 21.43
CA ASN A 557 -10.17 -2.18 22.02
C ASN A 557 -9.78 -1.14 23.10
N ASP A 558 -8.51 -0.75 23.18
CA ASP A 558 -8.02 0.20 24.18
C ASP A 558 -7.81 1.62 23.63
N TYR A 559 -6.74 1.85 22.85
CA TYR A 559 -6.39 3.12 22.24
C TYR A 559 -5.63 2.88 20.93
N PHE A 560 -5.63 3.87 20.04
CA PHE A 560 -4.86 3.76 18.80
C PHE A 560 -3.36 3.94 19.05
N ARG A 561 -2.57 3.07 18.42
CA ARG A 561 -1.10 3.15 18.42
C ARG A 561 -0.54 2.69 17.09
N ALA A 562 0.64 3.20 16.76
CA ALA A 562 1.45 2.74 15.64
C ALA A 562 2.90 2.53 16.11
N VAL A 563 3.58 1.60 15.47
CA VAL A 563 4.99 1.27 15.71
C VAL A 563 5.75 1.43 14.41
N PHE A 564 6.93 2.01 14.49
CA PHE A 564 7.83 2.26 13.37
C PHE A 564 9.17 1.58 13.63
N HIS A 565 9.55 0.63 12.77
CA HIS A 565 10.91 0.12 12.67
C HIS A 565 11.64 0.95 11.61
N LEU A 566 12.52 1.83 12.05
CA LEU A 566 13.27 2.73 11.19
C LEU A 566 14.69 2.19 11.02
N ARG A 567 15.15 2.09 9.77
CA ARG A 567 16.54 1.82 9.41
C ARG A 567 17.04 2.93 8.49
N LEU A 568 18.23 3.46 8.77
CA LEU A 568 18.89 4.47 7.96
C LEU A 568 20.34 4.04 7.73
N ASN A 569 20.79 4.12 6.48
CA ASN A 569 22.16 3.81 6.07
C ASN A 569 22.74 4.95 5.24
N VAL A 570 23.97 5.35 5.54
CA VAL A 570 24.68 6.44 4.86
C VAL A 570 25.69 5.86 3.87
N VAL A 571 25.57 6.24 2.60
CA VAL A 571 26.36 5.73 1.47
C VAL A 571 27.51 6.68 1.11
N GLU A 572 27.26 7.99 1.15
CA GLU A 572 28.26 9.04 0.90
C GLU A 572 28.33 10.05 2.05
N GLU A 573 29.40 10.86 2.09
CA GLU A 573 29.54 11.95 3.06
C GLU A 573 28.49 13.06 2.82
N VAL A 574 27.83 13.50 3.90
CA VAL A 574 26.82 14.57 3.88
C VAL A 574 27.00 15.55 5.05
N GLU A 575 27.19 16.84 4.77
CA GLU A 575 27.07 17.91 5.77
C GLU A 575 25.62 18.43 5.84
N LEU A 576 25.03 18.45 7.03
CA LEU A 576 23.63 18.83 7.26
C LEU A 576 23.49 20.06 8.17
N SER A 577 22.53 20.93 7.87
CA SER A 577 22.09 22.06 8.74
C SER A 577 20.97 21.69 9.69
N ARG A 578 20.31 20.54 9.49
CA ARG A 578 19.36 19.92 10.43
C ARG A 578 19.26 18.42 10.14
N LEU A 579 19.16 17.63 11.20
CA LEU A 579 18.99 16.17 11.15
C LEU A 579 18.11 15.70 12.32
N ALA A 580 16.98 15.08 12.00
CA ALA A 580 16.18 14.29 12.94
C ALA A 580 15.90 12.91 12.35
N PHE A 581 16.25 11.86 13.09
CA PHE A 581 16.03 10.45 12.75
C PHE A 581 14.58 9.97 13.00
N PHE A 582 13.77 10.82 13.63
CA PHE A 582 12.32 10.75 13.71
C PHE A 582 11.81 12.08 14.30
N GLN A 583 10.59 12.47 13.96
CA GLN A 583 9.93 13.65 14.51
C GLN A 583 8.52 13.32 15.00
N LEU A 584 8.24 13.57 16.28
CA LEU A 584 6.88 13.62 16.83
C LEU A 584 6.38 15.07 16.69
N GLY A 585 5.32 15.29 15.90
CA GLY A 585 5.00 16.60 15.35
C GLY A 585 5.64 16.79 13.97
N ALA A 586 5.11 17.69 13.16
CA ALA A 586 5.59 17.96 11.81
C ALA A 586 5.98 19.44 11.64
N ASP A 587 6.95 19.74 10.78
CA ASP A 587 7.30 21.14 10.48
C ASP A 587 6.12 21.89 9.84
N ARG A 588 5.35 21.16 9.03
CA ARG A 588 4.31 21.72 8.16
C ARG A 588 2.93 21.07 8.38
N TYR A 589 2.71 20.37 9.49
CA TYR A 589 1.41 19.78 9.80
C TYR A 589 1.11 19.70 11.30
N ASN A 590 0.61 20.80 11.86
CA ASN A 590 0.16 20.88 13.25
C ASN A 590 -1.30 21.37 13.28
N ASP A 591 -2.20 20.55 13.84
CA ASP A 591 -3.63 20.85 13.94
C ASP A 591 -4.09 21.20 15.38
N ASN A 592 -3.16 21.13 16.34
CA ASN A 592 -3.45 21.27 17.76
C ASN A 592 -2.34 22.04 18.51
N VAL A 593 -2.69 22.62 19.66
CA VAL A 593 -1.72 23.17 20.62
C VAL A 593 -1.54 22.17 21.76
N ASN A 594 -0.30 21.94 22.19
CA ASN A 594 0.03 21.17 23.40
C ASN A 594 0.41 22.15 24.52
N GLY A 595 -0.19 22.02 25.71
CA GLY A 595 0.08 22.93 26.83
C GLY A 595 1.37 22.62 27.60
N SER A 596 1.79 21.35 27.61
CA SER A 596 3.05 20.92 28.21
C SER A 596 3.66 19.70 27.50
N MET A 597 4.92 19.43 27.82
CA MET A 597 5.68 18.25 27.42
C MET A 597 6.25 17.58 28.65
N ALA A 598 6.24 16.24 28.66
CA ALA A 598 6.94 15.45 29.67
C ALA A 598 7.91 14.47 29.01
N MET A 599 8.90 14.04 29.77
CA MET A 599 9.77 12.92 29.40
C MET A 599 10.06 12.03 30.59
N GLY A 600 10.38 10.78 30.31
CA GLY A 600 10.73 9.80 31.32
C GLY A 600 11.25 8.51 30.72
N ASN A 601 11.18 7.44 31.50
CA ASN A 601 11.55 6.08 31.11
C ASN A 601 10.76 5.08 31.98
N ASN A 602 11.09 3.79 31.95
CA ASN A 602 10.46 2.79 32.81
C ASN A 602 10.62 3.03 34.32
N GLY A 603 11.54 3.91 34.74
CA GLY A 603 11.67 4.39 36.12
C GLY A 603 10.65 5.48 36.51
N GLY A 604 9.84 5.98 35.57
CA GLY A 604 8.83 7.02 35.78
C GLY A 604 9.18 8.35 35.11
N LEU A 605 8.54 9.42 35.59
CA LEU A 605 8.72 10.80 35.11
C LEU A 605 10.14 11.32 35.44
N VAL A 606 10.79 11.95 34.46
CA VAL A 606 12.11 12.59 34.62
C VAL A 606 12.03 14.11 34.55
N ASP A 607 11.21 14.66 33.66
CA ASP A 607 11.01 16.11 33.51
C ASP A 607 9.62 16.43 32.94
N HIS A 608 9.06 17.58 33.30
CA HIS A 608 7.74 18.10 32.87
C HIS A 608 7.82 19.63 32.76
N TRP A 609 7.58 20.16 31.57
CA TRP A 609 7.74 21.60 31.28
C TRP A 609 6.75 22.09 30.22
N SER A 610 6.52 23.40 30.17
CA SER A 610 5.87 24.04 29.00
C SER A 610 6.96 24.52 28.03
N PRO A 611 7.04 23.99 26.79
CA PRO A 611 8.01 24.46 25.80
C PRO A 611 7.63 25.86 25.27
N PRO A 612 8.60 26.67 24.85
CA PRO A 612 8.34 27.78 23.92
C PRO A 612 7.71 27.23 22.62
N LEU A 613 6.66 27.88 22.14
CA LEU A 613 5.96 27.52 20.91
C LEU A 613 6.38 28.46 19.77
N GLY A 614 6.49 27.93 18.55
CA GLY A 614 6.80 28.72 17.36
C GLY A 614 8.26 29.19 17.25
N GLY A 615 8.51 30.07 16.28
CA GLY A 615 9.77 30.80 16.14
C GLY A 615 10.90 30.08 15.40
N TRP A 616 10.65 28.92 14.78
CA TRP A 616 11.61 28.18 13.93
C TRP A 616 13.00 28.04 14.58
N SER A 617 13.02 27.53 15.81
CA SER A 617 14.25 27.47 16.61
C SER A 617 14.21 26.37 17.69
N TYR A 618 15.40 25.92 18.09
CA TYR A 618 15.57 24.95 19.16
C TYR A 618 15.44 25.59 20.54
N SER A 619 14.45 25.16 21.33
CA SER A 619 14.34 25.49 22.76
C SER A 619 15.13 24.51 23.64
N ARG A 620 15.28 23.27 23.18
CA ARG A 620 16.26 22.28 23.66
C ARG A 620 16.94 21.68 22.44
N SER A 621 18.25 21.47 22.48
CA SER A 621 18.98 20.85 21.38
C SER A 621 19.85 19.71 21.90
N ARG A 622 19.77 18.55 21.24
CA ARG A 622 20.67 17.40 21.38
C ARG A 622 20.96 17.06 22.86
N GLN A 623 19.90 16.87 23.63
CA GLN A 623 19.94 16.39 25.01
C GLN A 623 19.95 14.86 25.02
N ALA A 624 20.71 14.22 25.91
CA ALA A 624 20.79 12.76 25.95
C ALA A 624 19.45 12.15 26.39
N LEU A 625 18.95 11.15 25.65
CA LEU A 625 17.73 10.44 25.98
C LEU A 625 18.11 9.14 26.71
N THR A 626 17.83 9.06 28.03
CA THR A 626 18.45 8.05 28.91
C THR A 626 17.44 7.25 29.74
N GLY A 627 17.82 6.00 30.05
CA GLY A 627 16.99 5.03 30.76
C GLY A 627 16.51 3.90 29.86
N ASP A 628 15.83 2.91 30.45
CA ASP A 628 15.17 1.82 29.72
C ASP A 628 13.79 2.27 29.22
N GLN A 629 13.48 1.99 27.95
CA GLN A 629 12.26 2.46 27.24
C GLN A 629 12.00 3.97 27.45
N PRO A 630 12.92 4.88 27.08
CA PRO A 630 12.71 6.30 27.30
C PRO A 630 11.58 6.83 26.41
N TRP A 631 10.79 7.75 26.96
CA TRP A 631 9.59 8.29 26.34
C TRP A 631 9.51 9.81 26.43
N ILE A 632 8.83 10.40 25.44
CA ILE A 632 8.51 11.83 25.37
C ILE A 632 7.01 11.93 25.07
N ALA A 633 6.30 12.80 25.80
CA ALA A 633 4.87 12.97 25.69
C ALA A 633 4.49 14.44 25.46
N PHE A 634 3.51 14.66 24.58
CA PHE A 634 2.80 15.91 24.41
C PHE A 634 1.48 15.84 25.17
N LEU A 635 1.25 16.86 25.98
CA LEU A 635 0.22 16.88 27.02
C LEU A 635 -0.64 18.13 26.92
N ASP A 636 -1.79 18.09 27.57
CA ASP A 636 -2.76 19.19 27.61
C ASP A 636 -3.16 19.64 26.20
N ALA A 637 -3.33 18.66 25.30
CA ALA A 637 -3.70 18.89 23.92
C ALA A 637 -5.06 19.62 23.84
N LYS A 638 -5.13 20.65 23.00
CA LYS A 638 -6.32 21.48 22.85
C LYS A 638 -6.36 22.13 21.47
N THR A 639 -7.48 22.76 21.19
CA THR A 639 -7.71 23.61 20.03
C THR A 639 -8.13 25.02 20.47
N ASP A 640 -7.83 26.00 19.62
CA ASP A 640 -8.40 27.34 19.71
C ASP A 640 -9.65 27.49 18.80
N GLU A 641 -10.10 26.42 18.12
CA GLU A 641 -11.32 26.41 17.31
C GLU A 641 -12.59 26.08 18.13
N PRO A 642 -13.52 27.03 18.34
CA PRO A 642 -14.68 26.80 19.22
C PRO A 642 -15.64 25.69 18.75
N ARG A 643 -15.63 25.35 17.45
CA ARG A 643 -16.46 24.26 16.91
C ARG A 643 -16.04 22.88 17.41
N TYR A 644 -14.80 22.70 17.84
CA TYR A 644 -14.24 21.43 18.30
C TYR A 644 -13.88 21.41 19.81
N GLU A 645 -14.29 22.43 20.57
CA GLU A 645 -14.10 22.50 22.04
C GLU A 645 -14.81 21.33 22.78
N HIS A 646 -15.87 20.78 22.20
CA HIS A 646 -16.65 19.67 22.74
C HIS A 646 -16.04 18.28 22.48
N ALA A 647 -15.00 18.20 21.65
CA ALA A 647 -14.40 16.95 21.20
C ALA A 647 -13.24 16.54 22.12
N ALA A 648 -12.94 15.24 22.18
CA ALA A 648 -11.82 14.75 22.97
C ALA A 648 -10.49 15.01 22.25
N TRP A 649 -9.63 15.84 22.85
CA TRP A 649 -8.27 16.09 22.37
C TRP A 649 -7.30 15.14 23.10
N PRO A 650 -6.70 14.15 22.42
CA PRO A 650 -5.83 13.16 23.06
C PRO A 650 -4.41 13.68 23.30
N ASN A 651 -3.72 13.09 24.28
CA ASN A 651 -2.27 13.24 24.42
C ASN A 651 -1.55 12.32 23.42
N ARG A 652 -0.34 12.71 23.00
CA ARG A 652 0.55 11.88 22.16
C ARG A 652 1.75 11.43 22.99
N VAL A 653 2.04 10.14 23.04
CA VAL A 653 3.22 9.58 23.72
C VAL A 653 4.07 8.84 22.70
N MET A 654 5.35 9.20 22.60
CA MET A 654 6.37 8.47 21.84
C MET A 654 7.26 7.70 22.81
N VAL A 655 7.42 6.40 22.60
CA VAL A 655 8.33 5.52 23.36
C VAL A 655 9.40 4.97 22.42
N LEU A 656 10.67 5.15 22.75
CA LEU A 656 11.78 4.53 22.04
C LEU A 656 11.99 3.11 22.61
N ARG A 657 11.62 2.10 21.82
CA ARG A 657 11.54 0.69 22.21
C ARG A 657 12.87 -0.04 22.10
N ASP A 658 13.65 0.26 21.07
CA ASP A 658 15.02 -0.20 20.85
C ASP A 658 15.78 0.87 20.03
N TRP A 659 17.10 0.92 20.19
CA TRP A 659 17.99 1.86 19.48
C TRP A 659 19.38 1.27 19.28
N LYS A 660 19.87 1.29 18.05
CA LYS A 660 21.24 0.96 17.66
C LYS A 660 21.74 2.03 16.69
N GLY A 661 22.52 2.98 17.19
CA GLY A 661 23.19 3.97 16.37
C GLY A 661 24.69 3.67 16.24
N THR A 662 25.21 3.74 15.02
CA THR A 662 26.65 3.80 14.72
C THR A 662 26.91 5.06 13.90
N LEU A 663 27.56 6.07 14.49
CA LEU A 663 27.89 7.34 13.83
C LEU A 663 29.38 7.63 14.00
N ASN A 664 30.04 8.13 12.95
CA ASN A 664 31.50 8.30 12.87
C ASN A 664 32.29 7.03 13.27
N GLY A 665 31.75 5.85 12.96
CA GLY A 665 32.36 4.55 13.30
C GLY A 665 32.31 4.18 14.80
N ALA A 666 31.54 4.89 15.63
CA ALA A 666 31.35 4.60 17.04
C ALA A 666 29.87 4.34 17.36
N SER A 667 29.60 3.46 18.32
CA SER A 667 28.23 3.25 18.81
C SER A 667 27.78 4.46 19.64
N VAL A 668 26.59 4.98 19.35
CA VAL A 668 26.02 6.17 19.97
C VAL A 668 24.64 5.89 20.55
N GLY A 669 24.36 6.48 21.71
CA GLY A 669 23.01 6.49 22.30
C GLY A 669 22.09 7.51 21.62
N PRO A 670 20.77 7.43 21.87
CA PRO A 670 19.80 8.37 21.31
C PRO A 670 19.87 9.73 22.02
N TYR A 671 19.63 10.79 21.25
CA TYR A 671 19.47 12.16 21.76
C TYR A 671 18.12 12.71 21.32
N TYR A 672 17.64 13.76 21.98
CA TYR A 672 16.42 14.46 21.60
C TYR A 672 16.62 15.97 21.51
N SER A 673 15.81 16.62 20.69
CA SER A 673 15.68 18.07 20.61
C SER A 673 14.22 18.50 20.69
N VAL A 674 13.98 19.77 21.01
CA VAL A 674 12.65 20.40 21.00
C VAL A 674 12.72 21.63 20.13
N TYR A 675 11.99 21.58 19.01
CA TYR A 675 11.99 22.60 17.97
C TYR A 675 10.63 23.30 17.90
N GLY A 676 10.61 24.62 17.74
CA GLY A 676 9.38 25.42 17.63
C GLY A 676 9.04 25.71 16.17
N THR A 677 7.75 25.65 15.80
CA THR A 677 7.29 25.76 14.40
C THR A 677 6.03 26.62 14.27
N ASP A 678 5.97 27.47 13.23
CA ASP A 678 4.82 28.34 12.93
C ASP A 678 4.13 27.91 11.61
N ASN A 679 3.60 26.68 11.56
CA ASN A 679 2.70 26.26 10.48
C ASN A 679 1.46 25.59 11.05
N GLY A 680 0.31 26.26 10.91
CA GLY A 680 -0.86 26.02 11.75
C GLY A 680 -0.83 26.96 12.98
N PRO A 681 -1.32 26.53 14.15
CA PRO A 681 -1.06 27.24 15.41
C PRO A 681 0.44 27.13 15.77
N PRO A 682 1.02 28.11 16.49
CA PRO A 682 2.40 28.00 16.99
C PRO A 682 2.55 26.74 17.84
N ALA A 683 3.51 25.89 17.48
CA ALA A 683 3.70 24.58 18.08
C ALA A 683 5.15 24.35 18.52
N ALA A 684 5.34 23.31 19.32
CA ALA A 684 6.63 22.72 19.61
C ALA A 684 6.57 21.22 19.33
N LEU A 685 7.63 20.69 18.74
CA LEU A 685 7.75 19.30 18.33
C LEU A 685 9.01 18.67 18.95
N ALA A 686 9.08 17.34 18.94
CA ALA A 686 10.20 16.58 19.48
C ALA A 686 10.91 15.82 18.35
N GLU A 687 12.22 15.96 18.29
CA GLU A 687 13.09 15.26 17.34
C GLU A 687 13.90 14.20 18.09
N ILE A 688 14.05 13.01 17.49
CA ILE A 688 15.18 12.12 17.81
C ILE A 688 16.37 12.62 16.99
N SER A 689 17.38 13.17 17.68
CA SER A 689 18.49 13.90 17.07
C SER A 689 19.81 13.12 17.17
N PRO A 690 20.82 13.46 16.36
CA PRO A 690 22.19 12.99 16.59
C PRO A 690 22.82 13.63 17.83
N PRO A 691 23.94 13.07 18.34
CA PRO A 691 24.76 13.69 19.38
C PRO A 691 25.26 15.12 19.00
N PRO A 692 25.65 15.95 19.99
CA PRO A 692 26.12 17.34 19.77
C PRO A 692 27.33 17.52 18.85
N ASP A 693 28.20 16.51 18.77
CA ASP A 693 29.44 16.51 18.01
C ASP A 693 29.29 16.01 16.56
N ILE A 694 28.20 15.31 16.24
CA ILE A 694 27.91 14.84 14.88
C ILE A 694 27.27 15.96 14.05
N LYS A 695 27.96 16.40 12.98
CA LYS A 695 27.48 17.44 12.04
C LYS A 695 27.58 17.03 10.57
N ILE A 696 28.30 15.94 10.34
CA ILE A 696 28.52 15.30 9.05
C ILE A 696 28.16 13.83 9.30
N LEU A 697 27.41 13.24 8.37
CA LEU A 697 27.23 11.79 8.30
C LEU A 697 28.28 11.21 7.36
N LEU A 698 28.91 10.11 7.75
CA LEU A 698 29.97 9.44 6.99
C LEU A 698 29.48 8.13 6.36
N PRO A 699 30.11 7.66 5.26
CA PRO A 699 29.82 6.36 4.67
C PRO A 699 29.92 5.23 5.70
N GLY A 700 28.87 4.42 5.83
CA GLY A 700 28.76 3.35 6.81
C GLY A 700 28.18 3.78 8.17
N ASP A 701 27.81 5.04 8.36
CA ASP A 701 26.96 5.46 9.47
C ASP A 701 25.55 4.85 9.30
N SER A 702 24.97 4.39 10.40
CA SER A 702 23.68 3.70 10.39
C SER A 702 22.89 3.88 11.68
N ILE A 703 21.57 3.98 11.58
CA ILE A 703 20.62 3.92 12.69
C ILE A 703 19.63 2.77 12.47
N GLU A 704 19.38 1.98 13.51
CA GLU A 704 18.18 1.16 13.64
C GLU A 704 17.41 1.59 14.90
N ALA A 705 16.12 1.85 14.78
CA ALA A 705 15.27 2.27 15.90
C ALA A 705 13.88 1.62 15.83
N TRP A 706 13.33 1.29 17.00
CA TRP A 706 11.92 0.94 17.14
C TRP A 706 11.21 2.03 17.94
N ILE A 707 10.22 2.69 17.35
CA ILE A 707 9.50 3.82 17.94
C ILE A 707 8.01 3.48 18.00
N GLU A 708 7.41 3.53 19.18
CA GLU A 708 5.96 3.40 19.36
C GLU A 708 5.36 4.78 19.57
N ILE A 709 4.32 5.15 18.82
CA ILE A 709 3.46 6.29 19.11
C ILE A 709 2.09 5.82 19.58
N ALA A 710 1.60 6.42 20.66
CA ALA A 710 0.31 6.16 21.26
C ALA A 710 -0.53 7.45 21.33
N VAL A 711 -1.79 7.35 20.92
CA VAL A 711 -2.73 8.48 20.91
C VAL A 711 -3.81 8.21 21.95
N VAL A 712 -3.60 8.74 23.16
CA VAL A 712 -4.29 8.32 24.38
C VAL A 712 -5.24 9.41 24.92
N PRO A 713 -6.40 9.04 25.52
CA PRO A 713 -7.33 10.02 26.09
C PRO A 713 -6.67 10.83 27.23
N GLN A 714 -7.07 12.09 27.41
CA GLN A 714 -6.66 12.88 28.58
C GLN A 714 -7.40 12.50 29.86
N LYS A 715 -8.66 12.06 29.75
CA LYS A 715 -9.62 11.93 30.86
C LYS A 715 -10.50 10.69 30.67
N GLU A 716 -11.00 10.14 31.77
CA GLU A 716 -11.95 9.02 31.73
C GLU A 716 -13.28 9.43 31.07
N GLU A 717 -13.79 10.64 31.32
CA GLU A 717 -15.07 11.13 30.77
C GLU A 717 -15.11 11.16 29.23
N ASP A 718 -13.95 11.33 28.60
CA ASP A 718 -13.78 11.37 27.15
C ASP A 718 -13.62 9.98 26.53
N TYR A 719 -13.35 8.96 27.34
CA TYR A 719 -13.05 7.60 26.90
C TYR A 719 -14.27 6.67 27.03
N TYR A 720 -14.68 6.05 25.93
CA TYR A 720 -15.83 5.13 25.92
C TYR A 720 -15.47 3.67 25.64
N GLY A 721 -14.19 3.36 25.50
CA GLY A 721 -13.71 1.99 25.30
C GLY A 721 -13.87 1.10 26.54
N GLU A 722 -13.60 -0.18 26.37
CA GLU A 722 -13.90 -1.21 27.39
C GLU A 722 -12.69 -1.62 28.23
N ASN A 723 -11.48 -1.12 27.92
CA ASN A 723 -10.27 -1.52 28.62
C ASN A 723 -10.21 -0.98 30.06
N GLU A 724 -10.44 -1.88 31.03
CA GLU A 724 -10.44 -1.56 32.47
C GLU A 724 -9.08 -1.11 33.00
N GLY A 725 -7.97 -1.53 32.37
CA GLY A 725 -6.62 -1.07 32.71
C GLY A 725 -6.46 0.43 32.45
N LEU A 726 -6.80 0.86 31.22
CA LEU A 726 -6.77 2.26 30.82
C LEU A 726 -7.75 3.12 31.64
N LYS A 727 -9.00 2.66 31.88
CA LYS A 727 -9.94 3.36 32.79
C LYS A 727 -9.37 3.54 34.19
N SER A 728 -8.75 2.49 34.74
CA SER A 728 -8.12 2.55 36.07
C SER A 728 -6.95 3.54 36.12
N VAL A 729 -6.25 3.79 35.01
CA VAL A 729 -5.19 4.81 34.95
C VAL A 729 -5.80 6.21 34.78
N LEU A 730 -6.73 6.40 33.83
CA LEU A 730 -7.39 7.69 33.59
C LEU A 730 -8.16 8.24 34.81
N SER A 731 -8.72 7.35 35.64
CA SER A 731 -9.44 7.72 36.88
C SER A 731 -8.53 8.03 38.07
N LYS A 732 -7.23 7.70 38.01
CA LYS A 732 -6.29 7.78 39.15
C LYS A 732 -5.03 8.59 38.88
N ALA A 733 -4.68 8.84 37.62
CA ALA A 733 -3.48 9.57 37.24
C ALA A 733 -3.45 10.94 37.90
N THR A 734 -2.45 11.16 38.76
CA THR A 734 -2.22 12.46 39.41
C THR A 734 -1.09 13.23 38.76
N GLU A 735 -0.23 12.54 38.00
CA GLU A 735 0.88 13.11 37.25
C GLU A 735 0.87 12.60 35.81
N ALA A 736 1.44 13.39 34.89
CA ALA A 736 1.51 13.00 33.48
C ALA A 736 2.32 11.70 33.23
N GLY A 737 3.22 11.36 34.16
CA GLY A 737 4.02 10.13 34.10
C GLY A 737 3.19 8.85 34.20
N ASP A 738 2.04 8.86 34.89
CA ASP A 738 1.23 7.67 35.14
C ASP A 738 0.70 7.05 33.82
N LEU A 739 0.16 7.89 32.94
CA LEU A 739 -0.36 7.49 31.64
C LEU A 739 0.76 7.07 30.66
N CYS A 740 1.90 7.77 30.71
CA CYS A 740 3.06 7.44 29.87
C CYS A 740 3.68 6.10 30.27
N LEU A 741 3.74 5.80 31.57
CA LEU A 741 4.21 4.52 32.11
C LEU A 741 3.26 3.37 31.76
N TYR A 742 1.94 3.60 31.72
CA TYR A 742 0.97 2.63 31.21
C TYR A 742 1.21 2.26 29.75
N VAL A 743 1.44 3.27 28.88
CA VAL A 743 1.81 3.04 27.47
C VAL A 743 3.15 2.29 27.36
N SER A 744 4.18 2.70 28.11
CA SER A 744 5.49 2.04 28.10
C SER A 744 5.39 0.56 28.49
N ASN A 745 4.58 0.23 29.50
CA ASN A 745 4.40 -1.14 29.99
C ASN A 745 3.32 -1.96 29.25
N SER A 746 2.83 -1.50 28.10
CA SER A 746 1.77 -2.22 27.36
C SER A 746 2.26 -3.50 26.65
N ARG A 747 3.56 -3.63 26.37
CA ARG A 747 4.17 -4.84 25.77
C ARG A 747 4.37 -5.97 26.78
N PRO A 748 4.49 -7.25 26.36
CA PRO A 748 4.95 -8.33 27.23
C PRO A 748 6.26 -7.97 27.93
N GLU A 749 6.33 -8.22 29.23
CA GLU A 749 7.54 -8.12 30.06
C GLU A 749 8.56 -9.21 29.67
N LYS A 750 8.06 -10.37 29.22
CA LYS A 750 8.88 -11.51 28.76
C LYS A 750 8.13 -12.35 27.72
N VAL A 751 8.89 -12.85 26.75
CA VAL A 751 8.46 -13.83 25.73
C VAL A 751 9.39 -15.03 25.81
N GLU A 752 8.86 -16.25 25.89
CA GLU A 752 9.66 -17.48 25.93
C GLU A 752 9.09 -18.54 24.97
N ALA A 753 9.85 -18.90 23.94
CA ALA A 753 9.51 -19.99 23.04
C ALA A 753 9.94 -21.34 23.65
N ILE A 754 8.95 -22.17 24.00
CA ILE A 754 9.11 -23.50 24.57
C ILE A 754 9.31 -24.54 23.45
N GLN A 755 8.57 -24.38 22.35
CA GLN A 755 8.76 -25.09 21.08
C GLN A 755 8.71 -24.10 19.92
N GLY A 756 9.59 -24.26 18.93
CA GLY A 756 9.82 -23.29 17.86
C GLY A 756 11.11 -22.52 18.07
N GLU A 757 11.17 -21.26 17.63
CA GLU A 757 12.26 -20.32 17.89
C GLU A 757 11.73 -18.88 17.94
N LEU A 758 12.15 -18.10 18.93
CA LEU A 758 11.83 -16.66 18.99
C LEU A 758 12.79 -15.91 18.07
N VAL A 759 12.32 -15.51 16.88
CA VAL A 759 13.16 -14.80 15.89
C VAL A 759 13.08 -13.28 15.99
N ARG A 760 12.03 -12.75 16.66
CA ARG A 760 11.90 -11.32 17.01
C ARG A 760 11.15 -11.19 18.34
N GLU A 761 11.68 -10.39 19.28
CA GLU A 761 11.10 -10.23 20.63
C GLU A 761 9.97 -9.18 20.69
N TYR A 762 10.21 -7.97 20.18
CA TYR A 762 9.18 -6.92 20.12
C TYR A 762 8.32 -7.10 18.85
N LEU A 763 6.99 -7.04 18.99
CA LEU A 763 6.05 -7.68 18.06
C LEU A 763 6.45 -9.15 17.76
N PRO A 764 6.29 -10.06 18.75
CA PRO A 764 6.83 -11.41 18.76
C PRO A 764 6.61 -12.18 17.47
N VAL A 765 7.68 -12.77 16.95
CA VAL A 765 7.65 -13.71 15.82
C VAL A 765 8.25 -15.04 16.26
N ILE A 766 7.48 -16.11 16.11
CA ILE A 766 7.87 -17.48 16.45
C ILE A 766 7.98 -18.31 15.17
N GLU A 767 9.20 -18.79 14.85
CA GLU A 767 9.44 -19.77 13.79
C GLU A 767 8.92 -21.14 14.26
N CYS A 768 7.97 -21.71 13.53
CA CYS A 768 7.37 -23.01 13.86
C CYS A 768 8.30 -24.17 13.47
N LYS A 769 8.41 -25.18 14.34
CA LYS A 769 9.17 -26.40 14.04
C LYS A 769 8.20 -27.53 13.70
N GLY A 770 8.07 -27.83 12.41
CA GLY A 770 7.18 -28.88 11.90
C GLY A 770 5.70 -28.53 12.02
N ASN A 771 5.32 -27.28 11.70
CA ASN A 771 3.98 -26.72 11.90
C ASN A 771 3.53 -26.69 13.37
N GLN A 772 4.46 -26.58 14.32
CA GLN A 772 4.17 -26.52 15.75
C GLN A 772 5.02 -25.47 16.45
N ALA A 773 4.41 -24.81 17.44
CA ALA A 773 5.08 -23.91 18.37
C ALA A 773 4.37 -23.91 19.73
N GLU A 774 5.14 -23.71 20.80
CA GLU A 774 4.61 -23.47 22.16
C GLU A 774 5.34 -22.24 22.72
N VAL A 775 4.59 -21.29 23.27
CA VAL A 775 5.13 -19.98 23.70
C VAL A 775 4.44 -19.50 24.98
N GLN A 776 5.22 -18.87 25.85
CA GLN A 776 4.73 -18.18 27.04
C GLN A 776 4.94 -16.68 26.89
N LEU A 777 3.87 -15.90 27.05
CA LEU A 777 3.88 -14.44 27.14
C LEU A 777 3.61 -14.05 28.60
N THR A 778 4.42 -13.17 29.19
CA THR A 778 4.22 -12.69 30.57
C THR A 778 4.12 -11.18 30.62
N GLY A 779 3.12 -10.65 31.32
CA GLY A 779 2.88 -9.22 31.46
C GLY A 779 2.29 -8.55 30.20
N GLY A 780 2.35 -7.23 30.14
CA GLY A 780 1.69 -6.40 29.13
C GLY A 780 0.28 -5.97 29.52
N SER A 781 -0.38 -5.18 28.66
CA SER A 781 -1.74 -4.68 28.89
C SER A 781 -2.51 -4.46 27.60
N GLY A 782 -3.75 -4.94 27.56
CA GLY A 782 -4.63 -4.83 26.40
C GLY A 782 -4.27 -5.82 25.30
N TYR A 783 -4.72 -5.56 24.08
CA TYR A 783 -4.46 -6.43 22.94
C TYR A 783 -3.05 -6.21 22.39
N TYR A 784 -2.29 -7.29 22.19
CA TYR A 784 -0.93 -7.26 21.66
C TYR A 784 -0.71 -8.40 20.64
N PRO A 785 0.01 -8.17 19.53
CA PRO A 785 0.13 -9.12 18.45
C PRO A 785 1.22 -10.18 18.68
N ILE A 786 1.03 -11.35 18.08
CA ILE A 786 2.03 -12.41 17.92
C ILE A 786 1.89 -13.04 16.53
N VAL A 787 3.03 -13.33 15.89
CA VAL A 787 3.09 -14.00 14.60
C VAL A 787 3.76 -15.37 14.76
N PHE A 788 3.15 -16.39 14.16
CA PHE A 788 3.78 -17.68 13.94
C PHE A 788 4.14 -17.79 12.45
N THR A 789 5.40 -18.10 12.12
CA THR A 789 5.89 -18.20 10.73
C THR A 789 6.55 -19.57 10.50
N GLY A 790 7.03 -19.83 9.28
CA GLY A 790 7.63 -21.12 8.89
C GLY A 790 6.63 -22.25 8.64
N LEU A 791 5.33 -21.95 8.45
CA LEU A 791 4.29 -22.97 8.30
C LEU A 791 4.23 -23.51 6.85
N ASP A 792 4.09 -24.83 6.71
CA ASP A 792 3.90 -25.55 5.44
C ASP A 792 2.43 -25.60 4.98
N ARG A 793 1.48 -25.11 5.79
CA ARG A 793 0.04 -25.19 5.54
C ARG A 793 -0.75 -24.05 6.18
N CYS A 794 -1.80 -23.59 5.49
CA CYS A 794 -2.72 -22.57 5.99
C CYS A 794 -3.99 -23.09 6.69
N GLY A 795 -4.31 -24.39 6.58
CA GLY A 795 -5.56 -24.98 7.06
C GLY A 795 -5.40 -26.22 7.94
N SER A 796 -6.44 -26.55 8.70
CA SER A 796 -6.51 -27.56 9.78
C SER A 796 -5.48 -27.31 10.90
N MET A 797 -5.42 -26.06 11.36
CA MET A 797 -4.45 -25.58 12.35
C MET A 797 -5.16 -24.85 13.50
N ILE A 798 -4.83 -25.20 14.74
CA ILE A 798 -5.49 -24.71 15.96
C ILE A 798 -4.50 -24.04 16.92
N LEU A 799 -4.92 -22.91 17.49
CA LEU A 799 -4.23 -22.24 18.59
C LEU A 799 -4.98 -22.54 19.89
N GLU A 800 -4.28 -23.14 20.84
CA GLU A 800 -4.78 -23.50 22.16
C GLU A 800 -4.09 -22.65 23.23
N GLN A 801 -4.79 -22.44 24.35
CA GLN A 801 -4.23 -21.86 25.57
C GLN A 801 -4.26 -22.89 26.71
N ARG A 802 -3.33 -22.76 27.66
CA ARG A 802 -3.33 -23.63 28.85
C ARG A 802 -4.26 -23.09 29.92
N VAL A 803 -5.21 -23.91 30.38
CA VAL A 803 -6.13 -23.59 31.49
C VAL A 803 -6.02 -24.69 32.54
N GLY A 804 -5.30 -24.40 33.62
CA GLY A 804 -4.90 -25.42 34.58
C GLY A 804 -3.86 -26.38 33.97
N ASP A 805 -4.17 -27.66 33.97
CA ASP A 805 -3.33 -28.69 33.35
C ASP A 805 -3.76 -29.08 31.93
N ASP A 806 -4.92 -28.59 31.47
CA ASP A 806 -5.48 -28.88 30.16
C ASP A 806 -5.10 -27.83 29.12
N TRP A 807 -4.96 -28.25 27.88
CA TRP A 807 -4.94 -27.39 26.70
C TRP A 807 -6.36 -27.27 26.15
N VAL A 808 -6.82 -26.04 25.96
CA VAL A 808 -8.15 -25.74 25.41
C VAL A 808 -8.02 -24.82 24.20
N PRO A 809 -8.82 -24.99 23.14
CA PRO A 809 -8.86 -24.05 22.03
C PRO A 809 -9.08 -22.60 22.50
N LEU A 810 -8.35 -21.65 21.92
CA LEU A 810 -8.50 -20.22 22.26
C LEU A 810 -9.92 -19.71 21.93
N LYS A 811 -10.56 -20.32 20.93
CA LYS A 811 -12.00 -20.24 20.65
C LYS A 811 -12.55 -21.61 20.24
N SER A 812 -13.84 -21.84 20.47
CA SER A 812 -14.48 -23.12 20.14
C SER A 812 -14.50 -23.36 18.62
N PRO A 813 -14.08 -24.54 18.13
CA PRO A 813 -14.21 -24.90 16.71
C PRO A 813 -15.67 -24.87 16.20
N GLU A 814 -16.65 -25.06 17.08
CA GLU A 814 -18.08 -25.02 16.74
C GLU A 814 -18.53 -23.63 16.25
N GLU A 815 -17.82 -22.57 16.64
CA GLU A 815 -18.09 -21.20 16.23
C GLU A 815 -17.62 -20.89 14.80
N LYS A 816 -16.81 -21.76 14.16
CA LYS A 816 -16.06 -21.51 12.90
C LYS A 816 -15.16 -20.26 12.87
N LYS A 817 -15.07 -19.52 13.98
CA LYS A 817 -14.46 -18.20 14.05
C LYS A 817 -12.94 -18.27 14.21
N HIS A 818 -12.24 -18.05 13.11
CA HIS A 818 -10.78 -17.97 13.06
C HIS A 818 -10.29 -16.64 13.64
N LEU A 819 -9.65 -16.67 14.81
CA LEU A 819 -9.01 -15.52 15.45
C LEU A 819 -7.71 -15.06 14.76
N ARG A 820 -7.39 -15.60 13.58
CA ARG A 820 -6.13 -15.34 12.87
C ARG A 820 -6.33 -14.60 11.56
N GLN A 821 -5.34 -13.79 11.25
CA GLN A 821 -4.99 -13.41 9.89
C GLN A 821 -3.95 -14.40 9.37
N THR A 822 -4.16 -14.93 8.16
CA THR A 822 -3.15 -15.73 7.44
C THR A 822 -2.52 -14.88 6.34
N ASN A 823 -1.20 -14.92 6.20
CA ASN A 823 -0.48 -14.41 5.04
C ASN A 823 0.39 -15.52 4.43
N LEU A 824 0.57 -15.52 3.11
CA LEU A 824 1.63 -16.25 2.43
C LEU A 824 2.86 -15.33 2.31
N ASN A 825 4.02 -15.81 2.74
CA ASN A 825 5.29 -15.11 2.60
C ASN A 825 5.90 -15.49 1.23
N PRO A 826 6.04 -14.55 0.27
CA PRO A 826 6.43 -14.87 -1.11
C PRO A 826 7.91 -15.33 -1.22
N ASP A 827 8.79 -14.83 -0.34
CA ASP A 827 10.23 -15.16 -0.35
C ASP A 827 10.48 -16.63 0.03
N THR A 828 9.68 -17.15 0.95
CA THR A 828 9.84 -18.48 1.54
C THR A 828 8.84 -19.52 1.00
N GLY A 829 7.71 -19.07 0.46
CA GLY A 829 6.56 -19.93 0.13
C GLY A 829 5.93 -20.56 1.38
N LYS A 830 6.08 -19.94 2.56
CA LYS A 830 5.54 -20.41 3.85
C LYS A 830 4.39 -19.52 4.31
N TRP A 831 3.53 -20.09 5.13
CA TRP A 831 2.43 -19.35 5.75
C TRP A 831 2.81 -18.75 7.09
N GLU A 832 2.16 -17.65 7.40
CA GLU A 832 2.34 -16.89 8.62
C GLU A 832 0.97 -16.57 9.22
N PHE A 833 0.78 -16.90 10.51
CA PHE A 833 -0.46 -16.63 11.24
C PHE A 833 -0.24 -15.51 12.25
N ALA A 834 -0.92 -14.38 12.06
CA ALA A 834 -0.95 -13.30 13.03
C ALA A 834 -2.20 -13.40 13.91
N TYR A 835 -1.99 -13.31 15.22
CA TYR A 835 -3.02 -13.22 16.25
C TYR A 835 -2.85 -11.92 17.04
N SER A 836 -3.92 -11.38 17.60
CA SER A 836 -3.89 -10.30 18.59
C SER A 836 -4.58 -10.78 19.85
N LEU A 837 -3.86 -10.76 20.97
CA LEU A 837 -4.19 -11.47 22.21
C LEU A 837 -4.32 -10.49 23.36
N GLU A 838 -5.31 -10.68 24.23
CA GLU A 838 -5.48 -9.86 25.42
C GLU A 838 -4.47 -10.27 26.51
N LEU A 839 -3.62 -9.32 26.91
CA LEU A 839 -2.58 -9.47 27.92
C LEU A 839 -2.93 -8.68 29.19
N PHE A 840 -2.39 -9.15 30.31
CA PHE A 840 -2.65 -8.58 31.63
C PHE A 840 -1.35 -8.45 32.44
N PRO A 841 -1.19 -7.38 33.24
CA PRO A 841 0.00 -7.16 34.05
C PRO A 841 0.32 -8.35 34.95
N HIS A 842 1.58 -8.78 34.93
CA HIS A 842 2.14 -9.87 35.73
C HIS A 842 1.45 -11.25 35.60
N LYS A 843 0.57 -11.46 34.61
CA LYS A 843 0.02 -12.80 34.29
C LYS A 843 0.83 -13.45 33.18
N ALA A 844 0.88 -14.78 33.18
CA ALA A 844 1.42 -15.57 32.08
C ALA A 844 0.29 -16.17 31.23
N LEU A 845 0.39 -16.03 29.91
CA LEU A 845 -0.44 -16.69 28.91
C LEU A 845 0.43 -17.73 28.19
N HIS A 846 0.04 -19.00 28.28
CA HIS A 846 0.72 -20.12 27.63
C HIS A 846 -0.09 -20.57 26.42
N LEU A 847 0.55 -20.67 25.26
CA LEU A 847 -0.08 -20.93 23.98
C LEU A 847 0.60 -22.07 23.25
N ARG A 848 -0.18 -22.87 22.51
CA ARG A 848 0.30 -23.92 21.62
C ARG A 848 -0.38 -23.81 20.27
N LEU A 849 0.40 -23.67 19.20
CA LEU A 849 -0.06 -23.79 17.82
C LEU A 849 0.31 -25.17 17.28
N GLY A 850 -0.63 -25.85 16.63
CA GLY A 850 -0.36 -27.11 15.93
C GLY A 850 -1.47 -27.54 14.97
N PRO A 851 -1.26 -28.65 14.23
CA PRO A 851 -2.30 -29.27 13.43
C PRO A 851 -3.44 -29.81 14.31
N THR A 852 -4.68 -29.78 13.82
CA THR A 852 -5.80 -30.43 14.52
C THR A 852 -5.61 -31.95 14.56
N HIS A 853 -5.91 -32.56 15.72
CA HIS A 853 -5.64 -33.99 15.97
C HIS A 853 -6.38 -34.97 15.05
N ASP A 854 -7.44 -34.54 14.36
CA ASP A 854 -8.23 -35.36 13.42
C ASP A 854 -7.73 -35.32 11.96
N ALA A 855 -6.65 -34.58 11.67
CA ALA A 855 -6.01 -34.60 10.34
C ALA A 855 -5.17 -35.88 10.14
N SER A 856 -5.85 -37.01 9.92
CA SER A 856 -5.21 -38.16 9.25
C SER A 856 -4.73 -37.75 7.85
N PRO A 857 -3.55 -38.24 7.41
CA PRO A 857 -2.91 -37.82 6.15
C PRO A 857 -3.67 -38.24 4.89
#